data_AF-A0AB73N1C4-F1
#
_entry.id   AF-A0AB73N1C4-F1
#
_cell.length_a   1.000
_cell.length_b   1.000
_cell.length_c   1.000
_cell.angle_alpha   90.00
_cell.angle_beta   90.00
_cell.angle_gamma   90.00
#
_symmetry.space_group_name_H-M   'P 1'
#
loop_
_entity.id
_entity.type
_entity.pdbx_description
1 polymer ?
#
loop_
_entity_poly.entity_id
_entity_poly.type
_entity_poly.pdbx_seq_one_letter_code
_entity_poly.pdbx_strand_id
1 'polypeptide(L)'
;MSTEKSRPFIARTIRNLSPLIILGWLALILYTTLASVNWDLTKAIPALENVAEERSVSLMPQDAPAVKAIMRMGKDFNESNSDSSAMIVLEGKDPLGEDAHTYYAGLIRELRNDPKHVEHVQDLWGDRLTSSSVQSPDEKAAYVQLNLVGNQGTAMGDESVAAIREIVNRTLPSAPTDVKVYVAGAAPLASDMQHAGNKSILKITAVTVVIIFTLLLILYRSAVTVILLLIMVGVELAAARGIVAFLGYHDVFVLSTFAVNMLVFLSIAAGTDYGIFFFGRYQEARQAGEDRETAYYTTYRSVAPVVLASGLTIAGAILCLHFTRLPYFQTMGIPCAIGMLTAVAVAVTLVPAGIAVASRFGLLEPKRKLRVQRWRGLGTAIVRWPAPILVASLAVALVGLSTLPGYKTSYNDRLYISGDIPANQGFAAAQRHFSESRLTPDVLLIETDRDLRNPADFLVLNKVAKAIFKVRGVSRVQGITRPEGTPIANTSVPFLLSLQSAGQVQATRFQKKRIADMQKQADDMSKMIATMQRTYLVMKQMSETTHRMTGHTHEVQQLTDDLRGSIALFDDFLRPIRNYFYWEKHCFDIPICFSLRSIFDAMDAVDALDDGLMVLVRDMDQLDAIMPQLLVQFPQMISVMQSMRTSVLTMYATMSGQFASMDESTNDVMAMGQAFDASKNDDSFFLPPEVFKNPDFQRAMSSFLSPDGKTVRFIISHNGDPMSPEGITRIEQIRNAAEEALKGTPLVGGKIYLAGAASTAKDWKDGSTYDLLIAGIAAICLVFIIMLITTRSFIAALVIVGTVALSLGASFGMSVLLWQYILGINLHWMVLAMSVIILLAVGSDYNLLLVSRMKEELGAGLNTGIIRAMGGTGKVVTSAGLVFAATMASMVVSDLQIIGQIGTTIGLGLLFDTLIVRSFMTPAIAALLGRWFWWPQRVRPRPPSALLAPVGVRPAPPAPGRLDDDEPTTELPKFSD
;
A
#
# COMPACT_ATOMS: atom_id res chain seq x y z
N MET A 1 -0.83 36.97 70.97
CA MET A 1 -1.25 35.56 70.84
C MET A 1 -0.88 35.05 69.46
N SER A 2 0.17 34.22 69.42
CA SER A 2 0.68 33.55 68.24
C SER A 2 -0.29 32.47 67.77
N THR A 3 -0.98 32.69 66.66
CA THR A 3 -1.66 31.61 65.95
C THR A 3 -0.60 30.74 65.27
N GLU A 4 0.06 29.86 66.03
CA GLU A 4 0.83 28.75 65.46
C GLU A 4 -0.15 27.84 64.72
N LYS A 5 -0.33 28.10 63.42
CA LYS A 5 -1.01 27.16 62.53
C LYS A 5 -0.21 25.86 62.56
N SER A 6 -0.81 24.81 63.10
CA SER A 6 -0.26 23.45 63.18
C SER A 6 0.54 23.09 61.93
N ARG A 7 1.83 22.74 62.14
CA ARG A 7 2.75 22.34 61.08
C ARG A 7 2.30 20.97 60.53
N PRO A 8 2.07 20.81 59.22
CA PRO A 8 1.53 19.57 58.68
C PRO A 8 2.48 18.39 58.95
N PHE A 9 1.92 17.29 59.45
CA PHE A 9 2.66 16.08 59.87
C PHE A 9 3.59 15.56 58.76
N ILE A 10 3.06 15.41 57.54
CA ILE A 10 3.81 14.91 56.38
C ILE A 10 5.04 15.79 56.07
N ALA A 11 4.88 17.12 56.08
CA ALA A 11 5.97 18.04 55.79
C ALA A 11 7.08 17.96 56.85
N ARG A 12 6.71 17.78 58.12
CA ARG A 12 7.65 17.63 59.24
C ARG A 12 8.44 16.32 59.13
N THR A 13 7.76 15.22 58.81
CA THR A 13 8.38 13.91 58.60
C THR A 13 9.38 13.95 57.44
N ILE A 14 9.00 14.51 56.29
CA ILE A 14 9.89 14.62 55.12
C ILE A 14 11.14 15.45 55.44
N ARG A 15 10.98 16.55 56.17
CA ARG A 15 12.11 17.40 56.55
C ARG A 15 13.08 16.70 57.50
N ASN A 16 12.55 16.00 58.51
CA ASN A 16 13.36 15.31 59.51
C ASN A 16 14.10 14.10 58.92
N LEU A 17 13.43 13.32 58.07
CA LEU A 17 13.97 12.13 57.41
C LEU A 17 14.58 12.43 56.04
N SER A 18 14.89 13.70 55.73
CA SER A 18 15.35 14.11 54.40
C SER A 18 16.54 13.31 53.85
N PRO A 19 17.61 12.98 54.61
CA PRO A 19 18.71 12.16 54.08
C PRO A 19 18.27 10.71 53.81
N LEU A 20 17.42 10.16 54.67
CA LEU A 20 16.91 8.79 54.53
C LEU A 20 15.96 8.66 53.34
N ILE A 21 15.16 9.67 53.04
CA ILE A 21 14.28 9.69 51.86
C ILE A 21 15.12 9.74 50.58
N ILE A 22 16.16 10.58 50.53
CA ILE A 22 17.06 10.66 49.38
C ILE A 22 17.76 9.32 49.17
N LEU A 23 18.34 8.73 50.22
CA LEU A 23 18.98 7.42 50.16
C LEU A 23 17.99 6.30 49.81
N GLY A 24 16.76 6.36 50.32
CA GLY A 24 15.70 5.39 50.01
C GLY A 24 15.32 5.39 48.53
N TRP A 25 15.16 6.57 47.92
CA TRP A 25 14.93 6.69 46.48
C TRP A 25 16.12 6.21 45.66
N LEU A 26 17.35 6.58 46.03
CA LEU A 26 18.56 6.10 45.35
C LEU A 26 18.70 4.57 45.44
N ALA A 27 18.40 3.98 46.60
CA ALA A 27 18.39 2.53 46.80
C ALA A 27 17.30 1.84 45.97
N LEU A 28 16.10 2.43 45.90
CA LEU A 28 15.01 1.92 45.08
C LEU A 28 15.37 1.96 43.58
N ILE A 29 15.97 3.06 43.11
CA ILE A 29 16.45 3.19 41.73
C ILE A 29 17.49 2.12 41.44
N LEU A 30 18.50 1.98 42.31
CA LEU A 30 19.55 0.99 42.14
C LEU A 30 18.98 -0.43 42.10
N TYR A 31 18.06 -0.75 43.00
CA TYR A 31 17.41 -2.06 43.05
C TYR A 31 16.57 -2.32 41.79
N THR A 32 15.69 -1.40 41.41
CA THR A 32 14.77 -1.57 40.27
C THR A 32 15.51 -1.66 38.95
N THR A 33 16.53 -0.82 38.73
CA THR A 33 17.37 -0.85 37.53
C THR A 33 18.21 -2.12 37.47
N LEU A 34 18.91 -2.51 38.53
CA LEU A 34 19.70 -3.76 38.53
C LEU A 34 18.83 -5.01 38.43
N ALA A 35 17.68 -5.05 39.10
CA ALA A 35 16.76 -6.18 39.01
C ALA A 35 16.21 -6.36 37.59
N SER A 36 15.90 -5.27 36.89
CA SER A 36 15.41 -5.31 35.51
C SER A 36 16.45 -5.81 34.49
N VAL A 37 17.74 -5.88 34.87
CA VAL A 37 18.82 -6.31 33.98
C VAL A 37 19.65 -7.45 34.57
N ASN A 38 19.03 -8.31 35.36
CA ASN A 38 19.68 -9.49 35.96
C ASN A 38 21.01 -9.17 36.67
N TRP A 39 21.09 -8.00 37.32
CA TRP A 39 22.24 -7.50 38.07
C TRP A 39 23.49 -7.13 37.26
N ASP A 40 23.36 -6.96 35.93
CA ASP A 40 24.44 -6.49 35.07
C ASP A 40 24.58 -4.95 35.11
N LEU A 41 25.65 -4.46 35.75
CA LEU A 41 25.93 -3.03 35.86
C LEU A 41 26.12 -2.35 34.51
N THR A 42 26.61 -3.05 33.49
CA THR A 42 26.91 -2.45 32.18
C THR A 42 25.64 -2.06 31.42
N LYS A 43 24.55 -2.80 31.67
CA LYS A 43 23.26 -2.62 31.02
C LYS A 43 22.23 -1.86 31.87
N ALA A 44 22.60 -1.40 33.06
CA ALA A 44 21.70 -0.66 33.96
C ALA A 44 21.25 0.71 33.40
N ILE A 45 22.05 1.34 32.55
CA ILE A 45 21.82 2.71 32.05
C ILE A 45 20.85 2.77 30.85
N PRO A 46 20.75 1.73 29.97
CA PRO A 46 19.64 1.55 29.02
C PRO A 46 18.61 0.48 29.43
N ALA A 47 18.42 0.23 30.74
CA ALA A 47 17.57 -0.87 31.23
C ALA A 47 16.15 -0.87 30.66
N LEU A 48 15.50 0.30 30.59
CA LEU A 48 14.14 0.41 30.06
C LEU A 48 14.07 0.14 28.56
N GLU A 49 15.05 0.64 27.80
CA GLU A 49 15.13 0.46 26.35
C GLU A 49 15.35 -1.02 26.01
N ASN A 50 16.27 -1.68 26.71
CA ASN A 50 16.54 -3.11 26.52
C ASN A 50 15.30 -3.96 26.83
N VAL A 51 14.63 -3.70 27.97
CA VAL A 51 13.40 -4.43 28.34
C VAL A 51 12.29 -4.15 27.31
N ALA A 52 12.19 -2.93 26.80
CA ALA A 52 11.24 -2.58 25.76
C ALA A 52 11.56 -3.25 24.42
N GLU A 53 12.83 -3.37 24.03
CA GLU A 53 13.26 -4.09 22.84
C GLU A 53 12.94 -5.59 22.95
N GLU A 54 13.35 -6.22 24.05
CA GLU A 54 13.15 -7.66 24.30
C GLU A 54 11.67 -8.06 24.43
N ARG A 55 10.82 -7.18 24.96
CA ARG A 55 9.37 -7.43 25.18
C ARG A 55 8.45 -6.52 24.38
N SER A 56 8.94 -6.07 23.22
CA SER A 56 8.17 -5.27 22.27
C SER A 56 7.02 -6.08 21.64
N VAL A 57 5.89 -5.43 21.40
CA VAL A 57 4.73 -6.02 20.69
C VAL A 57 4.47 -5.34 19.37
N SER A 58 3.76 -6.05 18.50
CA SER A 58 3.27 -5.46 17.26
C SER A 58 2.37 -4.26 17.51
N LEU A 59 2.72 -3.17 16.83
CA LEU A 59 1.95 -1.92 16.84
C LEU A 59 0.74 -2.01 15.91
N MET A 60 0.58 -3.11 15.16
CA MET A 60 -0.59 -3.36 14.32
C MET A 60 -1.78 -3.83 15.16
N PRO A 61 -2.97 -3.23 14.98
CA PRO A 61 -4.19 -3.68 15.66
C PRO A 61 -4.60 -5.07 15.15
N GLN A 62 -4.33 -6.11 15.93
CA GLN A 62 -4.63 -7.52 15.57
C GLN A 62 -6.13 -7.76 15.32
N ASP A 63 -6.99 -6.91 15.87
CA ASP A 63 -8.44 -6.98 15.65
C ASP A 63 -8.93 -6.29 14.37
N ALA A 64 -8.08 -5.54 13.69
CA ALA A 64 -8.46 -4.78 12.52
C ALA A 64 -8.75 -5.69 11.31
N PRO A 65 -9.78 -5.37 10.49
CA PRO A 65 -10.14 -6.15 9.32
C PRO A 65 -8.98 -6.44 8.36
N ALA A 66 -8.12 -5.46 8.10
CA ALA A 66 -6.98 -5.61 7.19
C ALA A 66 -5.90 -6.53 7.76
N VAL A 67 -5.61 -6.44 9.06
CA VAL A 67 -4.63 -7.32 9.73
C VAL A 67 -5.15 -8.75 9.78
N LYS A 68 -6.44 -8.93 10.09
CA LYS A 68 -7.11 -10.25 9.99
C LYS A 68 -7.04 -10.81 8.57
N ALA A 69 -7.20 -9.97 7.55
CA ALA A 69 -7.07 -10.37 6.15
C ALA A 69 -5.63 -10.80 5.79
N ILE A 70 -4.61 -10.09 6.29
CA ILE A 70 -3.18 -10.46 6.10
C ILE A 70 -2.90 -11.82 6.75
N MET A 71 -3.29 -12.00 8.02
CA MET A 71 -3.09 -13.26 8.75
C MET A 71 -3.87 -14.42 8.10
N ARG A 72 -5.10 -14.16 7.63
CA ARG A 72 -5.92 -15.15 6.93
C ARG A 72 -5.30 -15.54 5.59
N MET A 73 -4.79 -14.58 4.84
CA MET A 73 -4.06 -14.81 3.59
C MET A 73 -2.85 -15.71 3.83
N GLY A 74 -2.01 -15.35 4.80
CA GLY A 74 -0.83 -16.14 5.14
C GLY A 74 -1.20 -17.58 5.51
N LYS A 75 -2.25 -17.77 6.31
CA LYS A 75 -2.72 -19.10 6.73
C LYS A 75 -3.32 -19.91 5.58
N ASP A 76 -4.23 -19.32 4.80
CA ASP A 76 -4.96 -20.04 3.76
C ASP A 76 -4.05 -20.42 2.57
N PHE A 77 -2.99 -19.64 2.32
CA PHE A 77 -1.98 -19.94 1.31
C PHE A 77 -0.78 -20.75 1.84
N ASN A 78 -0.73 -21.08 3.14
CA ASN A 78 0.42 -21.66 3.82
C ASN A 78 1.72 -20.86 3.61
N GLU A 79 1.61 -19.53 3.57
CA GLU A 79 2.72 -18.60 3.37
C GLU A 79 3.23 -18.04 4.70
N SER A 80 2.36 -17.70 5.66
CA SER A 80 2.80 -17.07 6.91
C SER A 80 1.76 -17.10 8.03
N ASN A 81 2.24 -17.02 9.28
CA ASN A 81 1.41 -16.77 10.45
C ASN A 81 1.72 -15.42 11.13
N SER A 82 2.55 -14.58 10.50
CA SER A 82 2.94 -13.27 11.03
C SER A 82 2.39 -12.13 10.17
N ASP A 83 2.36 -10.93 10.75
CA ASP A 83 2.08 -9.70 10.01
C ASP A 83 3.35 -9.11 9.34
N SER A 84 4.53 -9.75 9.48
CA SER A 84 5.80 -9.23 8.96
C SER A 84 6.05 -9.57 7.51
N SER A 85 6.30 -8.52 6.73
CA SER A 85 6.75 -8.64 5.35
C SER A 85 8.00 -7.80 5.09
N ALA A 86 8.93 -8.36 4.33
CA ALA A 86 10.09 -7.67 3.79
C ALA A 86 10.10 -7.78 2.27
N MET A 87 10.79 -6.85 1.63
CA MET A 87 10.98 -6.78 0.19
C MET A 87 12.47 -6.60 -0.07
N ILE A 88 13.06 -7.47 -0.88
CA ILE A 88 14.43 -7.26 -1.36
C ILE A 88 14.33 -6.73 -2.78
N VAL A 89 15.00 -5.61 -3.05
CA VAL A 89 15.00 -4.90 -4.33
C VAL A 89 16.38 -5.03 -4.95
N LEU A 90 16.44 -5.56 -6.16
CA LEU A 90 17.62 -5.58 -7.00
C LEU A 90 17.51 -4.45 -8.01
N GLU A 91 18.49 -3.56 -8.05
CA GLU A 91 18.57 -2.41 -8.95
C GLU A 91 19.88 -2.51 -9.75
N GLY A 92 19.74 -2.72 -11.06
CA GLY A 92 20.84 -2.73 -12.02
C GLY A 92 21.00 -1.38 -12.72
N LYS A 93 22.24 -0.98 -13.01
CA LYS A 93 22.51 0.16 -13.88
C LYS A 93 22.04 -0.11 -15.33
N ASP A 94 22.27 -1.34 -15.77
CA ASP A 94 21.84 -1.92 -17.05
C ASP A 94 20.73 -2.96 -16.81
N PRO A 95 19.98 -3.38 -17.86
CA PRO A 95 18.95 -4.40 -17.74
C PRO A 95 19.48 -5.67 -17.04
N LEU A 96 18.69 -6.21 -16.12
CA LEU A 96 19.07 -7.37 -15.33
C LEU A 96 19.22 -8.61 -16.22
N GLY A 97 20.46 -9.04 -16.44
CA GLY A 97 20.81 -10.18 -17.29
C GLY A 97 20.89 -11.52 -16.54
N GLU A 98 21.46 -12.52 -17.21
CA GLU A 98 21.58 -13.90 -16.70
C GLU A 98 22.45 -14.00 -15.42
N ASP A 99 23.48 -13.16 -15.29
CA ASP A 99 24.31 -13.08 -14.09
C ASP A 99 23.50 -12.62 -12.87
N ALA A 100 22.56 -11.69 -13.07
CA ALA A 100 21.65 -11.22 -12.02
C ALA A 100 20.65 -12.30 -11.61
N HIS A 101 20.14 -13.09 -12.57
CA HIS A 101 19.31 -14.26 -12.29
C HIS A 101 20.08 -15.34 -11.51
N THR A 102 21.36 -15.56 -11.81
CA THR A 102 22.21 -16.52 -11.10
C THR A 102 22.46 -16.09 -9.66
N TYR A 103 22.80 -14.80 -9.45
CA TYR A 103 22.91 -14.22 -8.12
C TYR A 103 21.59 -14.34 -7.34
N TYR A 104 20.47 -13.97 -7.96
CA TYR A 104 19.15 -14.05 -7.37
C TYR A 104 18.79 -15.49 -6.96
N ALA A 105 19.03 -16.49 -7.82
CA ALA A 105 18.79 -17.88 -7.47
C ALA A 105 19.63 -18.35 -6.27
N GLY A 106 20.87 -17.86 -6.14
CA GLY A 106 21.71 -18.08 -4.97
C GLY A 106 21.13 -17.43 -3.71
N LEU A 107 20.71 -16.16 -3.80
CA LEU A 107 20.08 -15.43 -2.70
C LEU A 107 18.79 -16.12 -2.21
N ILE A 108 17.91 -16.53 -3.13
CA ILE A 108 16.67 -17.24 -2.79
C ILE A 108 16.94 -18.56 -2.10
N ARG A 109 18.00 -19.29 -2.49
CA ARG A 109 18.40 -20.53 -1.83
C ARG A 109 18.85 -20.29 -0.39
N GLU A 110 19.67 -19.27 -0.15
CA GLU A 110 20.11 -18.90 1.20
C GLU A 110 18.92 -18.48 2.08
N LEU A 111 17.98 -17.69 1.54
CA LEU A 111 16.78 -17.28 2.27
C LEU A 111 15.88 -18.47 2.64
N ARG A 112 15.70 -19.44 1.73
CA ARG A 112 14.94 -20.67 2.00
C ARG A 112 15.64 -21.61 2.99
N ASN A 113 16.96 -21.52 3.10
CA ASN A 113 17.76 -22.32 4.05
C ASN A 113 17.71 -21.78 5.48
N ASP A 114 17.04 -20.64 5.73
CA ASP A 114 16.86 -20.05 7.05
C ASP A 114 15.38 -20.03 7.50
N PRO A 115 14.78 -21.21 7.78
CA PRO A 115 13.39 -21.30 8.22
C PRO A 115 13.17 -20.73 9.64
N LYS A 116 14.25 -20.36 10.36
CA LYS A 116 14.15 -19.73 11.68
C LYS A 116 13.67 -18.28 11.57
N HIS A 117 14.01 -17.60 10.48
CA HIS A 117 13.72 -16.18 10.28
C HIS A 117 12.81 -15.90 9.08
N VAL A 118 12.76 -16.81 8.09
CA VAL A 118 11.96 -16.67 6.87
C VAL A 118 10.89 -17.77 6.82
N GLU A 119 9.62 -17.38 6.84
CA GLU A 119 8.50 -18.34 6.72
C GLU A 119 8.24 -18.70 5.26
N HIS A 120 8.26 -17.70 4.38
CA HIS A 120 7.99 -17.90 2.96
C HIS A 120 8.73 -16.89 2.08
N VAL A 121 9.14 -17.37 0.90
CA VAL A 121 9.81 -16.59 -0.13
C VAL A 121 8.95 -16.62 -1.39
N GLN A 122 8.34 -15.48 -1.72
CA GLN A 122 7.48 -15.35 -2.90
C GLN A 122 8.33 -15.13 -4.16
N ASP A 123 8.91 -16.21 -4.65
CA ASP A 123 9.79 -16.21 -5.82
C ASP A 123 8.99 -16.15 -7.13
N LEU A 124 8.69 -14.92 -7.57
CA LEU A 124 8.01 -14.67 -8.86
C LEU A 124 8.97 -14.33 -9.99
N TRP A 125 10.21 -13.91 -9.69
CA TRP A 125 11.16 -13.54 -10.74
C TRP A 125 11.90 -14.75 -11.32
N GLY A 126 12.02 -15.84 -10.55
CA GLY A 126 12.66 -17.08 -11.00
C GLY A 126 11.87 -17.84 -12.07
N ASP A 127 10.56 -17.59 -12.23
CA ASP A 127 9.72 -18.19 -13.27
C ASP A 127 9.39 -17.17 -14.36
N ARG A 128 9.61 -17.55 -15.62
CA ARG A 128 9.38 -16.70 -16.79
C ARG A 128 7.92 -16.23 -16.88
N LEU A 129 6.96 -17.06 -16.45
CA LEU A 129 5.53 -16.76 -16.52
C LEU A 129 5.06 -15.71 -15.51
N THR A 130 5.78 -15.53 -14.40
CA THR A 130 5.42 -14.61 -13.31
C THR A 130 6.39 -13.45 -13.18
N SER A 131 7.55 -13.51 -13.85
CA SER A 131 8.60 -12.49 -13.84
C SER A 131 8.11 -11.08 -14.18
N SER A 132 7.19 -10.95 -15.15
CA SER A 132 6.61 -9.67 -15.58
C SER A 132 5.83 -8.95 -14.48
N SER A 133 5.44 -9.64 -13.41
CA SER A 133 4.73 -9.04 -12.28
C SER A 133 5.65 -8.31 -11.30
N VAL A 134 6.90 -8.73 -11.20
CA VAL A 134 7.88 -8.22 -10.21
C VAL A 134 9.10 -7.56 -10.83
N GLN A 135 9.31 -7.69 -12.15
CA GLN A 135 10.31 -6.98 -12.92
C GLN A 135 9.77 -5.62 -13.39
N SER A 136 10.63 -4.62 -13.40
CA SER A 136 10.28 -3.27 -13.85
C SER A 136 10.10 -3.20 -15.38
N PRO A 137 9.30 -2.25 -15.89
CA PRO A 137 9.09 -2.11 -17.33
C PRO A 137 10.35 -1.78 -18.14
N ASP A 138 11.38 -1.22 -17.48
CA ASP A 138 12.68 -0.92 -18.08
C ASP A 138 13.71 -2.05 -17.88
N GLU A 139 13.29 -3.19 -17.31
CA GLU A 139 14.08 -4.40 -17.05
C GLU A 139 15.29 -4.21 -16.11
N LYS A 140 15.45 -3.02 -15.53
CA LYS A 140 16.58 -2.66 -14.65
C LYS A 140 16.38 -3.01 -13.18
N ALA A 141 15.17 -3.30 -12.75
CA ALA A 141 14.88 -3.62 -11.36
C ALA A 141 13.94 -4.83 -11.23
N ALA A 142 14.14 -5.60 -10.18
CA ALA A 142 13.28 -6.69 -9.78
C ALA A 142 13.18 -6.72 -8.26
N TYR A 143 12.06 -7.20 -7.72
CA TYR A 143 11.93 -7.38 -6.28
C TYR A 143 11.38 -8.77 -5.92
N VAL A 144 11.70 -9.23 -4.72
CA VAL A 144 11.13 -10.42 -4.10
C VAL A 144 10.49 -10.05 -2.78
N GLN A 145 9.29 -10.58 -2.52
CA GLN A 145 8.63 -10.43 -1.22
C GLN A 145 8.91 -11.64 -0.33
N LEU A 146 9.07 -11.36 0.96
CA LEU A 146 9.40 -12.31 2.01
C LEU A 146 8.40 -12.16 3.15
N ASN A 147 7.89 -13.28 3.65
CA ASN A 147 7.18 -13.33 4.93
C ASN A 147 8.16 -13.76 6.02
N LEU A 148 8.23 -12.99 7.10
CA LEU A 148 9.23 -13.18 8.16
C LEU A 148 8.63 -13.84 9.37
N VAL A 149 9.46 -14.54 10.14
CA VAL A 149 9.06 -15.05 11.45
C VAL A 149 9.01 -13.89 12.45
N GLY A 150 7.94 -13.85 13.25
CA GLY A 150 7.70 -12.80 14.24
C GLY A 150 6.96 -11.59 13.67
N ASN A 151 6.14 -10.93 14.49
CA ASN A 151 5.34 -9.78 14.05
C ASN A 151 6.17 -8.49 14.00
N GLN A 152 5.72 -7.51 13.22
CA GLN A 152 6.41 -6.25 13.00
C GLN A 152 6.55 -5.47 14.31
N GLY A 153 7.74 -4.95 14.61
CA GLY A 153 8.00 -4.22 15.86
C GLY A 153 8.07 -5.12 17.10
N THR A 154 8.32 -6.42 16.92
CA THR A 154 8.66 -7.36 18.01
C THR A 154 10.13 -7.75 17.92
N ALA A 155 10.72 -8.19 19.05
CA ALA A 155 12.11 -8.66 19.11
C ALA A 155 12.43 -9.73 18.05
N MET A 156 11.53 -10.71 17.86
CA MET A 156 11.69 -11.76 16.86
C MET A 156 11.61 -11.21 15.43
N GLY A 157 10.73 -10.24 15.17
CA GLY A 157 10.65 -9.56 13.87
C GLY A 157 11.93 -8.78 13.54
N ASP A 158 12.50 -8.09 14.53
CA ASP A 158 13.77 -7.37 14.40
C ASP A 158 14.95 -8.34 14.16
N GLU A 159 15.00 -9.47 14.86
CA GLU A 159 15.99 -10.54 14.63
C GLU A 159 15.88 -11.08 13.20
N SER A 160 14.67 -11.32 12.71
CA SER A 160 14.44 -11.80 11.34
C SER A 160 14.87 -10.79 10.27
N VAL A 161 14.62 -9.49 10.48
CA VAL A 161 15.09 -8.42 9.59
C VAL A 161 16.62 -8.36 9.58
N ALA A 162 17.25 -8.46 10.76
CA ALA A 162 18.71 -8.47 10.88
C ALA A 162 19.33 -9.68 10.16
N ALA A 163 18.74 -10.87 10.31
CA ALA A 163 19.18 -12.08 9.63
C ALA A 163 19.14 -11.95 8.10
N ILE A 164 18.06 -11.39 7.54
CA ILE A 164 17.98 -11.17 6.09
C ILE A 164 19.01 -10.16 5.61
N ARG A 165 19.23 -9.08 6.36
CA ARG A 165 20.29 -8.10 6.04
C ARG A 165 21.67 -8.75 6.06
N GLU A 166 21.93 -9.64 7.01
CA GLU A 166 23.16 -10.41 7.06
C GLU A 166 23.30 -11.34 5.84
N ILE A 167 22.24 -12.06 5.45
CA ILE A 167 22.22 -12.90 4.25
C ILE A 167 22.50 -12.07 2.99
N VAL A 168 21.85 -10.92 2.85
CA VAL A 168 22.07 -10.00 1.72
C VAL A 168 23.51 -9.48 1.73
N ASN A 169 24.04 -9.03 2.87
CA ASN A 169 25.41 -8.52 2.97
C ASN A 169 26.46 -9.61 2.70
N ARG A 170 26.20 -10.86 3.12
CA ARG A 170 27.09 -12.00 2.88
C ARG A 170 27.10 -12.43 1.42
N THR A 171 25.97 -12.32 0.73
CA THR A 171 25.84 -12.66 -0.70
C THR A 171 26.24 -11.50 -1.60
N LEU A 172 26.18 -10.24 -1.15
CA LEU A 172 26.51 -9.06 -1.96
C LEU A 172 27.85 -9.13 -2.73
N PRO A 173 28.95 -9.71 -2.19
CA PRO A 173 30.19 -9.86 -2.94
C PRO A 173 30.11 -10.73 -4.19
N SER A 174 29.11 -11.61 -4.31
CA SER A 174 28.85 -12.42 -5.51
C SER A 174 27.84 -11.76 -6.47
N ALA A 175 27.32 -10.58 -6.13
CA ALA A 175 26.48 -9.82 -7.04
C ALA A 175 27.33 -9.22 -8.19
N PRO A 176 26.78 -9.09 -9.41
CA PRO A 176 27.44 -8.35 -10.49
C PRO A 176 27.77 -6.92 -10.06
N THR A 177 28.89 -6.37 -10.54
CA THR A 177 29.38 -5.03 -10.12
C THR A 177 28.40 -3.88 -10.39
N ASP A 178 27.46 -4.08 -11.31
CA ASP A 178 26.44 -3.11 -11.69
C ASP A 178 25.08 -3.31 -10.99
N VAL A 179 24.95 -4.31 -10.10
CA VAL A 179 23.70 -4.61 -9.36
C VAL A 179 23.84 -4.22 -7.90
N LYS A 180 22.91 -3.40 -7.42
CA LYS A 180 22.74 -3.06 -6.00
C LYS A 180 21.55 -3.79 -5.43
N VAL A 181 21.65 -4.18 -4.16
CA VAL A 181 20.60 -4.90 -3.46
C VAL A 181 20.22 -4.13 -2.21
N TYR A 182 18.92 -3.92 -2.04
CA TYR A 182 18.37 -3.18 -0.92
C TYR A 182 17.31 -4.00 -0.19
N VAL A 183 17.24 -3.86 1.13
CA VAL A 183 16.20 -4.47 1.97
C VAL A 183 15.21 -3.39 2.39
N ALA A 184 13.96 -3.54 1.97
CA ALA A 184 12.82 -2.66 2.22
C ALA A 184 11.61 -3.48 2.68
N GLY A 185 10.41 -2.89 2.69
CA GLY A 185 9.19 -3.52 3.18
C GLY A 185 8.76 -3.02 4.55
N ALA A 186 7.62 -3.48 5.04
CA ALA A 186 7.01 -2.97 6.25
C ALA A 186 7.81 -3.33 7.51
N ALA A 187 8.30 -4.59 7.61
CA ALA A 187 9.08 -5.03 8.77
C ALA A 187 10.45 -4.34 8.87
N PRO A 188 11.27 -4.24 7.79
CA PRO A 188 12.53 -3.49 7.87
C PRO A 188 12.34 -2.00 8.13
N LEU A 189 11.25 -1.40 7.63
CA LEU A 189 10.91 -0.01 7.92
C LEU A 189 10.58 0.18 9.41
N ALA A 190 9.73 -0.68 9.98
CA ALA A 190 9.38 -0.63 11.40
C ALA A 190 10.61 -0.83 12.30
N SER A 191 11.46 -1.80 11.95
CA SER A 191 12.73 -2.06 12.66
C SER A 191 13.66 -0.86 12.63
N ASP A 192 13.86 -0.25 11.45
CA ASP A 192 14.71 0.93 11.31
C ASP A 192 14.16 2.14 12.06
N MET A 193 12.83 2.33 12.06
CA MET A 193 12.18 3.38 12.84
C MET A 193 12.44 3.21 14.34
N GLN A 194 12.33 1.98 14.84
CA GLN A 194 12.59 1.67 16.25
C GLN A 194 14.04 1.99 16.64
N HIS A 195 15.01 1.52 15.83
CA HIS A 195 16.43 1.80 16.06
C HIS A 195 16.76 3.30 15.95
N ALA A 196 16.22 4.01 14.95
CA ALA A 196 16.41 5.46 14.80
C ALA A 196 15.77 6.25 15.94
N GLY A 197 14.62 5.79 16.43
CA GLY A 197 13.95 6.31 17.62
C GLY A 197 14.84 6.18 18.85
N ASN A 198 15.32 4.98 19.16
CA ASN A 198 16.19 4.70 20.31
C ASN A 198 17.49 5.50 20.28
N LYS A 199 18.13 5.57 19.11
CA LYS A 199 19.34 6.39 18.91
C LYS A 199 19.06 7.88 19.12
N SER A 200 17.88 8.37 18.71
CA SER A 200 17.47 9.76 18.90
C SER A 200 17.27 10.12 20.38
N ILE A 201 16.89 9.18 21.25
CA ILE A 201 16.61 9.47 22.68
C ILE A 201 17.79 10.15 23.36
N LEU A 202 19.00 9.61 23.21
CA LEU A 202 20.19 10.16 23.87
C LEU A 202 20.51 11.57 23.35
N LYS A 203 20.41 11.78 22.03
CA LYS A 203 20.62 13.08 21.39
C LYS A 203 19.60 14.11 21.87
N ILE A 204 18.31 13.77 21.86
CA ILE A 204 17.23 14.65 22.32
C ILE A 204 17.38 14.93 23.81
N THR A 205 17.64 13.91 24.64
CA THR A 205 17.81 14.08 26.10
C THR A 205 18.96 15.04 26.41
N ALA A 206 20.10 14.89 25.74
CA ALA A 206 21.24 15.80 25.92
C ALA A 206 20.88 17.24 25.52
N VAL A 207 20.26 17.43 24.36
CA VAL A 207 19.81 18.75 23.89
C VAL A 207 18.78 19.37 24.84
N THR A 208 17.81 18.58 25.30
CA THR A 208 16.80 18.99 26.27
C THR A 208 17.43 19.43 27.58
N VAL A 209 18.38 18.66 28.14
CA VAL A 209 19.07 19.05 29.38
C VAL A 209 19.84 20.36 29.19
N VAL A 210 20.48 20.58 28.04
CA VAL A 210 21.16 21.85 27.72
C VAL A 210 20.17 23.02 27.62
N ILE A 211 19.03 22.82 26.97
CA ILE A 211 17.96 23.83 26.86
C ILE A 211 17.40 24.17 28.24
N ILE A 212 17.03 23.16 29.02
CA ILE A 212 16.51 23.32 30.39
C ILE A 212 17.57 24.02 31.25
N PHE A 213 18.82 23.57 31.23
CA PHE A 213 19.92 24.21 31.96
C PHE A 213 20.03 25.70 31.60
N THR A 214 20.00 26.04 30.31
CA THR A 214 20.11 27.42 29.84
C THR A 214 18.93 28.28 30.29
N LEU A 215 17.69 27.78 30.15
CA LEU A 215 16.49 28.49 30.56
C LEU A 215 16.41 28.67 32.08
N LEU A 216 16.76 27.63 32.85
CA LEU A 216 16.82 27.69 34.30
C LEU A 216 17.94 28.61 34.80
N LEU A 217 19.09 28.64 34.10
CA LEU A 217 20.17 29.58 34.40
C LEU A 217 19.73 31.02 34.17
N ILE A 218 18.97 31.29 33.11
CA ILE A 218 18.37 32.62 32.86
C ILE A 218 17.36 32.97 33.98
N LEU A 219 16.57 31.99 34.42
CA LEU A 219 15.51 32.17 35.42
C LEU A 219 16.06 32.44 36.84
N TYR A 220 16.96 31.58 37.32
CA TYR A 220 17.48 31.58 38.69
C TYR A 220 18.83 32.29 38.84
N ARG A 221 19.61 32.44 37.75
CA ARG A 221 20.96 33.05 37.74
C ARG A 221 21.92 32.48 38.79
N SER A 222 21.76 31.20 39.09
CA SER A 222 22.56 30.49 40.08
C SER A 222 22.84 29.08 39.57
N ALA A 223 24.06 28.83 39.09
CA ALA A 223 24.45 27.52 38.56
C ALA A 223 24.23 26.41 39.58
N VAL A 224 24.51 26.66 40.87
CA VAL A 224 24.32 25.67 41.93
C VAL A 224 22.86 25.27 42.10
N THR A 225 21.94 26.25 42.09
CA THR A 225 20.50 25.99 42.21
C THR A 225 19.97 25.21 41.01
N VAL A 226 20.48 25.54 39.80
CA VAL A 226 20.10 24.85 38.55
C VAL A 226 20.63 23.42 38.53
N ILE A 227 21.90 23.20 38.86
CA ILE A 227 22.50 21.87 38.93
C ILE A 227 21.75 21.00 39.94
N LEU A 228 21.41 21.56 41.11
CA LEU A 228 20.68 20.82 42.13
C LEU A 228 19.27 20.44 41.67
N LEU A 229 18.57 21.32 40.96
CA LEU A 229 17.27 21.02 40.36
C LEU A 229 17.41 19.94 39.27
N LEU A 230 18.39 20.04 38.38
CA LEU A 230 18.63 19.04 37.34
C LEU A 230 19.02 17.67 37.92
N ILE A 231 19.77 17.62 39.02
CA ILE A 231 20.08 16.36 39.72
C ILE A 231 18.79 15.73 40.24
N MET A 232 17.89 16.51 40.86
CA MET A 232 16.60 15.99 41.32
C MET A 232 15.76 15.44 40.17
N VAL A 233 15.68 16.18 39.05
CA VAL A 233 14.98 15.73 37.83
C VAL A 233 15.63 14.47 37.24
N GLY A 234 16.95 14.36 37.29
CA GLY A 234 17.67 13.17 36.86
C GLY A 234 17.35 11.95 37.73
N VAL A 235 17.30 12.11 39.06
CA VAL A 235 16.88 11.06 40.00
C VAL A 235 15.41 10.68 39.78
N GLU A 236 14.55 11.66 39.51
CA GLU A 236 13.14 11.45 39.18
C GLU A 236 12.97 10.62 37.91
N LEU A 237 13.68 10.99 36.83
CA LEU A 237 13.67 10.24 35.58
C LEU A 237 14.21 8.82 35.79
N ALA A 238 15.28 8.66 36.55
CA ALA A 238 15.85 7.35 36.85
C ALA A 238 14.87 6.48 37.66
N ALA A 239 14.12 7.06 38.59
CA ALA A 239 13.07 6.36 39.33
C ALA A 239 11.90 5.95 38.43
N ALA A 240 11.39 6.87 37.61
CA ALA A 240 10.31 6.59 36.68
C ALA A 240 10.68 5.49 35.68
N ARG A 241 11.89 5.57 35.09
CA ARG A 241 12.40 4.52 34.19
C ARG A 241 12.64 3.20 34.91
N GLY A 242 13.28 3.22 36.07
CA GLY A 242 13.59 2.01 36.84
C GLY A 242 12.35 1.22 37.26
N ILE A 243 11.33 1.90 37.78
CA ILE A 243 10.07 1.25 38.17
C ILE A 243 9.34 0.68 36.96
N VAL A 244 9.26 1.43 35.86
CA VAL A 244 8.56 0.98 34.65
C VAL A 244 9.31 -0.16 33.96
N ALA A 245 10.65 -0.11 33.94
CA ALA A 245 11.48 -1.21 33.44
C ALA A 245 11.30 -2.47 34.29
N PHE A 246 11.30 -2.33 35.62
CA PHE A 246 11.07 -3.45 36.53
C PHE A 246 9.69 -4.10 36.33
N LEU A 247 8.63 -3.30 36.21
CA LEU A 247 7.27 -3.83 35.99
C LEU A 247 7.11 -4.42 34.58
N GLY A 248 7.72 -3.82 33.56
CA GLY A 248 7.75 -4.37 32.19
C GLY A 248 8.52 -5.69 32.12
N TYR A 249 9.62 -5.81 32.86
CA TYR A 249 10.40 -7.06 32.95
C TYR A 249 9.59 -8.21 33.55
N HIS A 250 8.70 -7.91 34.49
CA HIS A 250 7.80 -8.85 35.16
C HIS A 250 6.46 -9.06 34.42
N ASP A 251 6.35 -8.69 33.14
CA ASP A 251 5.16 -8.91 32.30
C ASP A 251 3.86 -8.30 32.86
N VAL A 252 3.96 -7.25 33.68
CA VAL A 252 2.78 -6.57 34.23
C VAL A 252 2.02 -5.82 33.14
N PHE A 253 2.75 -5.28 32.18
CA PHE A 253 2.21 -4.60 31.01
C PHE A 253 3.21 -4.66 29.86
N VAL A 254 2.71 -4.32 28.68
CA VAL A 254 3.48 -4.31 27.45
C VAL A 254 4.17 -2.95 27.25
N LEU A 255 5.39 -2.99 26.72
CA LEU A 255 6.17 -1.80 26.39
C LEU A 255 6.25 -1.61 24.88
N SER A 256 6.13 -0.35 24.46
CA SER A 256 6.47 0.09 23.10
C SER A 256 7.55 1.16 23.17
N THR A 257 8.38 1.23 22.14
CA THR A 257 9.44 2.25 22.03
C THR A 257 8.87 3.67 22.10
N PHE A 258 7.70 3.88 21.49
CA PHE A 258 7.01 5.16 21.59
C PHE A 258 6.56 5.48 23.03
N ALA A 259 6.07 4.50 23.79
CA ALA A 259 5.71 4.70 25.20
C ALA A 259 6.93 5.09 26.06
N VAL A 260 8.07 4.43 25.84
CA VAL A 260 9.33 4.76 26.52
C VAL A 260 9.77 6.20 26.21
N ASN A 261 9.74 6.59 24.94
CA ASN A 261 10.09 7.94 24.51
C ASN A 261 9.19 8.99 25.18
N MET A 262 7.88 8.75 25.13
CA MET A 262 6.92 9.68 25.69
C MET A 262 7.05 9.79 27.21
N LEU A 263 7.28 8.67 27.90
CA LEU A 263 7.52 8.64 29.33
C LEU A 263 8.73 9.50 29.71
N VAL A 264 9.85 9.36 29.00
CA VAL A 264 11.08 10.13 29.28
C VAL A 264 10.81 11.63 29.12
N PHE A 265 10.19 12.06 28.03
CA PHE A 265 9.94 13.48 27.78
C PHE A 265 8.94 14.08 28.77
N LEU A 266 7.82 13.38 29.02
CA LEU A 266 6.82 13.84 29.98
C LEU A 266 7.39 13.89 31.40
N SER A 267 8.23 12.92 31.78
CA SER A 267 8.84 12.90 33.12
C SER A 267 9.85 14.02 33.30
N ILE A 268 10.72 14.28 32.30
CA ILE A 268 11.67 15.41 32.37
C ILE A 268 10.92 16.74 32.46
N ALA A 269 9.89 16.91 31.61
CA ALA A 269 9.15 18.15 31.54
C ALA A 269 8.33 18.40 32.82
N ALA A 270 7.57 17.40 33.28
CA ALA A 270 6.78 17.48 34.51
C ALA A 270 7.68 17.64 35.75
N GLY A 271 8.75 16.86 35.86
CA GLY A 271 9.69 16.95 36.99
C GLY A 271 10.39 18.29 37.08
N THR A 272 10.81 18.85 35.94
CA THR A 272 11.39 20.19 35.88
C THR A 272 10.37 21.24 36.34
N ASP A 273 9.13 21.13 35.90
CA ASP A 273 8.05 22.06 36.26
C ASP A 273 7.70 22.00 37.75
N TYR A 274 7.54 20.79 38.30
CA TYR A 274 7.31 20.61 39.72
C TYR A 274 8.47 21.16 40.55
N GLY A 275 9.72 20.92 40.10
CA GLY A 275 10.91 21.54 40.65
C GLY A 275 10.83 23.08 40.64
N ILE A 276 10.44 23.68 39.51
CA ILE A 276 10.28 25.14 39.40
C ILE A 276 9.23 25.67 40.39
N PHE A 277 8.11 24.97 40.61
CA PHE A 277 7.10 25.41 41.57
C PHE A 277 7.59 25.36 43.02
N PHE A 278 8.23 24.27 43.42
CA PHE A 278 8.78 24.15 44.78
C PHE A 278 9.89 25.19 45.03
N PHE A 279 10.83 25.34 44.11
CA PHE A 279 11.94 26.28 44.25
C PHE A 279 11.48 27.74 44.14
N GLY A 280 10.62 28.04 43.18
CA GLY A 280 10.06 29.37 42.97
C GLY A 280 9.30 29.86 44.19
N ARG A 281 8.47 28.99 44.79
CA ARG A 281 7.71 29.33 46.00
C ARG A 281 8.61 29.46 47.24
N TYR A 282 9.61 28.61 47.38
CA TYR A 282 10.61 28.75 48.45
C TYR A 282 11.34 30.08 48.38
N GLN A 283 11.80 30.48 47.18
CA GLN A 283 12.46 31.78 46.99
C GLN A 283 11.50 32.96 47.21
N GLU A 284 10.22 32.85 46.82
CA GLU A 284 9.20 33.87 47.11
C GLU A 284 9.01 34.06 48.62
N ALA A 285 8.85 32.98 49.38
CA ALA A 285 8.73 33.02 50.85
C ALA A 285 9.96 33.63 51.51
N ARG A 286 11.17 33.27 51.04
CA ARG A 286 12.43 33.89 51.51
C ARG A 286 12.49 35.39 51.20
N GLN A 287 12.00 35.83 50.05
CA GLN A 287 11.93 37.26 49.70
C GLN A 287 10.87 38.03 50.49
N ALA A 288 9.83 37.35 50.95
CA ALA A 288 8.82 37.91 51.85
C ALA A 288 9.34 38.08 53.30
N GLY A 289 10.58 37.64 53.58
CA GLY A 289 11.21 37.77 54.89
C GLY A 289 11.03 36.56 55.80
N GLU A 290 10.45 35.45 55.33
CA GLU A 290 10.34 34.22 56.12
C GLU A 290 11.71 33.57 56.33
N ASP A 291 11.95 33.02 57.52
CA ASP A 291 13.14 32.21 57.81
C ASP A 291 13.15 30.90 57.00
N ARG A 292 14.29 30.21 56.93
CA ARG A 292 14.46 29.01 56.09
C ARG A 292 13.48 27.88 56.45
N GLU A 293 13.11 27.78 57.72
CA GLU A 293 12.22 26.76 58.24
C GLU A 293 10.77 27.09 57.92
N THR A 294 10.33 28.30 58.21
CA THR A 294 8.98 28.76 57.89
C THR A 294 8.75 28.73 56.38
N ALA A 295 9.72 29.19 55.59
CA ALA A 295 9.66 29.16 54.13
C ALA A 295 9.46 27.74 53.57
N TYR A 296 10.09 26.72 54.16
CA TYR A 296 9.89 25.32 53.78
C TYR A 296 8.44 24.86 54.02
N TYR A 297 7.89 25.12 55.22
CA TYR A 297 6.52 24.71 55.54
C TYR A 297 5.47 25.48 54.72
N THR A 298 5.69 26.77 54.47
CA THR A 298 4.86 27.59 53.58
C THR A 298 4.87 27.04 52.16
N THR A 299 6.05 26.67 51.67
CA THR A 299 6.22 26.07 50.33
C THR A 299 5.47 24.74 50.22
N TYR A 300 5.73 23.79 51.14
CA TYR A 300 5.12 22.46 51.07
C TYR A 300 3.58 22.54 51.15
N ARG A 301 3.04 23.37 52.04
CA ARG A 301 1.59 23.52 52.22
C ARG A 301 0.88 24.08 50.99
N SER A 302 1.54 24.99 50.25
CA SER A 302 0.94 25.64 49.07
C SER A 302 1.17 24.85 47.79
N VAL A 303 2.34 24.24 47.61
CA VAL A 303 2.73 23.58 46.35
C VAL A 303 2.33 22.11 46.30
N ALA A 304 2.48 21.35 47.40
CA ALA A 304 2.27 19.90 47.36
C ALA A 304 0.85 19.48 46.92
N PRO A 305 -0.25 20.09 47.42
CA PRO A 305 -1.60 19.73 46.95
C PRO A 305 -1.81 20.04 45.47
N VAL A 306 -1.15 21.07 44.95
CA VAL A 306 -1.26 21.47 43.55
C VAL A 306 -0.50 20.51 42.65
N VAL A 307 0.74 20.16 43.00
CA VAL A 307 1.54 19.16 42.28
C VAL A 307 0.87 17.78 42.29
N LEU A 308 0.23 17.38 43.40
CA LEU A 308 -0.56 16.15 43.46
C LEU A 308 -1.77 16.19 42.52
N ALA A 309 -2.56 17.27 42.53
CA ALA A 309 -3.73 17.41 41.67
C ALA A 309 -3.34 17.44 40.19
N SER A 310 -2.30 18.21 39.84
CA SER A 310 -1.69 18.25 38.52
C SER A 310 -1.26 16.85 38.06
N GLY A 311 -0.41 16.22 38.86
CA GLY A 311 0.19 14.93 38.57
C GLY A 311 -0.83 13.83 38.35
N LEU A 312 -1.88 13.80 39.19
CA LEU A 312 -3.00 12.87 39.03
C LEU A 312 -3.82 13.17 37.78
N THR A 313 -3.93 14.44 37.38
CA THR A 313 -4.62 14.81 36.14
C THR A 313 -3.84 14.34 34.92
N ILE A 314 -2.52 14.53 34.91
CA ILE A 314 -1.66 14.09 33.81
C ILE A 314 -1.63 12.55 33.76
N ALA A 315 -1.37 11.88 34.88
CA ALA A 315 -1.35 10.42 34.95
C ALA A 315 -2.71 9.82 34.57
N GLY A 316 -3.81 10.41 35.04
CA GLY A 316 -5.15 9.95 34.74
C GLY A 316 -5.55 10.16 33.27
N ALA A 317 -5.23 11.30 32.68
CA ALA A 317 -5.51 11.58 31.26
C ALA A 317 -4.72 10.64 30.34
N ILE A 318 -3.47 10.33 30.68
CA ILE A 318 -2.67 9.34 29.96
C ILE A 318 -3.23 7.93 30.18
N LEU A 319 -3.70 7.59 31.38
CA LEU A 319 -4.33 6.30 31.66
C LEU A 319 -5.59 6.08 30.81
N CYS A 320 -6.32 7.14 30.43
CA CYS A 320 -7.46 7.04 29.51
C CYS A 320 -7.06 6.46 28.13
N LEU A 321 -5.79 6.53 27.73
CA LEU A 321 -5.29 5.87 26.52
C LEU A 321 -5.46 4.36 26.58
N HIS A 322 -5.49 3.74 27.76
CA HIS A 322 -5.69 2.30 27.89
C HIS A 322 -7.05 1.82 27.33
N PHE A 323 -8.04 2.70 27.24
CA PHE A 323 -9.36 2.39 26.66
C PHE A 323 -9.39 2.45 25.12
N THR A 324 -8.29 2.85 24.48
CA THR A 324 -8.16 2.88 23.02
C THR A 324 -7.90 1.48 22.46
N ARG A 325 -8.21 1.29 21.17
CA ARG A 325 -8.03 0.02 20.46
C ARG A 325 -6.69 -0.08 19.73
N LEU A 326 -6.14 1.05 19.27
CA LEU A 326 -4.86 1.07 18.58
C LEU A 326 -3.71 0.81 19.57
N PRO A 327 -2.85 -0.20 19.33
CA PRO A 327 -1.73 -0.51 20.21
C PRO A 327 -0.78 0.68 20.45
N TYR A 328 -0.63 1.56 19.45
CA TYR A 328 0.12 2.81 19.57
C TYR A 328 -0.29 3.68 20.76
N PHE A 329 -1.61 3.76 21.05
CA PHE A 329 -2.14 4.54 22.16
C PHE A 329 -2.29 3.67 23.42
N GLN A 330 -2.85 2.46 23.26
CA GLN A 330 -3.16 1.57 24.37
C GLN A 330 -1.93 1.18 25.19
N THR A 331 -0.81 0.87 24.52
CA THR A 331 0.45 0.46 25.18
C THR A 331 1.12 1.60 25.94
N MET A 332 0.78 2.87 25.66
CA MET A 332 1.32 4.01 26.40
C MET A 332 0.61 4.25 27.72
N GLY A 333 -0.67 3.90 27.83
CA GLY A 333 -1.53 4.34 28.93
C GLY A 333 -0.99 3.94 30.30
N ILE A 334 -0.80 2.64 30.54
CA ILE A 334 -0.35 2.13 31.83
C ILE A 334 1.10 2.51 32.15
N PRO A 335 2.10 2.28 31.26
CA PRO A 335 3.50 2.59 31.57
C PRO A 335 3.71 4.08 31.84
N CYS A 336 3.14 4.96 31.00
CA CYS A 336 3.30 6.41 31.17
C CYS A 336 2.52 6.93 32.38
N ALA A 337 1.36 6.36 32.71
CA ALA A 337 0.63 6.73 33.93
C ALA A 337 1.40 6.34 35.20
N ILE A 338 1.98 5.14 35.26
CA ILE A 338 2.82 4.70 36.39
C ILE A 338 4.10 5.54 36.48
N GLY A 339 4.73 5.82 35.33
CA GLY A 339 5.87 6.73 35.26
C GLY A 339 5.53 8.11 35.81
N MET A 340 4.37 8.67 35.42
CA MET A 340 3.91 9.97 35.91
C MET A 340 3.53 9.95 37.40
N LEU A 341 2.90 8.89 37.90
CA LEU A 341 2.64 8.72 39.34
C LEU A 341 3.94 8.64 40.15
N THR A 342 4.95 7.98 39.59
CA THR A 342 6.29 7.91 40.18
C THR A 342 6.95 9.28 40.20
N ALA A 343 6.92 9.99 39.07
CA ALA A 343 7.42 11.37 38.96
C ALA A 343 6.79 12.28 40.02
N VAL A 344 5.47 12.19 40.21
CA VAL A 344 4.73 12.96 41.22
C VAL A 344 5.09 12.54 42.65
N ALA A 345 5.26 11.24 42.91
CA ALA A 345 5.70 10.75 44.21
C ALA A 345 7.10 11.27 44.56
N VAL A 346 8.03 11.27 43.60
CA VAL A 346 9.37 11.85 43.75
C VAL A 346 9.29 13.36 43.95
N ALA A 347 8.49 14.07 43.14
CA ALA A 347 8.32 15.52 43.23
C ALA A 347 7.74 15.99 44.58
N VAL A 348 6.89 15.20 45.23
CA VAL A 348 6.31 15.58 46.54
C VAL A 348 7.18 15.11 47.72
N THR A 349 8.13 14.19 47.50
CA THR A 349 8.98 13.64 48.57
C THR A 349 10.44 14.07 48.45
N LEU A 350 11.10 13.71 47.36
CA LEU A 350 12.52 13.96 47.11
C LEU A 350 12.82 15.44 46.91
N VAL A 351 12.00 16.16 46.13
CA VAL A 351 12.25 17.59 45.85
C VAL A 351 12.18 18.42 47.14
N PRO A 352 11.15 18.30 48.01
CA PRO A 352 11.16 18.93 49.33
C PRO A 352 12.31 18.46 50.23
N ALA A 353 12.66 17.17 50.22
CA ALA A 353 13.79 16.66 51.00
C ALA A 353 15.11 17.32 50.57
N GLY A 354 15.35 17.46 49.27
CA GLY A 354 16.54 18.14 48.77
C GLY A 354 16.49 19.66 48.99
N ILE A 355 15.31 20.32 49.01
CA ILE A 355 15.19 21.71 49.48
C ILE A 355 15.57 21.82 50.96
N ALA A 356 15.12 20.89 51.80
CA ALA A 356 15.46 20.87 53.22
C ALA A 356 16.97 20.70 53.45
N VAL A 357 17.64 19.85 52.66
CA VAL A 357 19.10 19.68 52.72
C VAL A 357 19.83 20.90 52.15
N ALA A 358 19.47 21.36 50.96
CA ALA A 358 20.12 22.49 50.28
C ALA A 358 19.96 23.82 51.05
N SER A 359 18.82 24.02 51.72
CA SER A 359 18.58 25.18 52.56
C SER A 359 19.44 25.20 53.82
N ARG A 360 19.83 24.04 54.37
CA ARG A 360 20.81 23.98 55.48
C ARG A 360 22.15 24.58 55.05
N PHE A 361 22.58 24.32 53.81
CA PHE A 361 23.82 24.84 53.23
C PHE A 361 23.67 26.23 52.58
N GLY A 362 22.49 26.87 52.61
CA GLY A 362 22.28 28.19 52.04
C GLY A 362 22.33 28.26 50.51
N LEU A 363 22.22 27.13 49.81
CA LEU A 363 22.39 27.04 48.34
C LEU A 363 21.19 27.57 47.53
N LEU A 364 20.09 27.90 48.20
CA LEU A 364 18.81 28.28 47.60
C LEU A 364 18.43 29.76 47.83
N GLU A 365 19.36 30.59 48.28
CA GLU A 365 19.05 31.99 48.58
C GLU A 365 18.84 32.82 47.30
N PRO A 366 17.77 33.63 47.24
CA PRO A 366 17.45 34.41 46.05
C PRO A 366 18.45 35.55 45.84
N LYS A 367 19.14 35.55 44.70
CA LYS A 367 20.13 36.60 44.36
C LYS A 367 19.51 37.95 43.96
N ARG A 368 18.19 38.04 43.70
CA ARG A 368 17.51 39.29 43.28
C ARG A 368 16.04 39.32 43.70
N LYS A 369 15.53 40.49 44.08
CA LYS A 369 14.09 40.71 44.32
C LYS A 369 13.28 40.45 43.04
N LEU A 370 12.22 39.64 43.13
CA LEU A 370 11.31 39.35 42.03
C LEU A 370 10.65 40.66 41.57
N ARG A 371 10.80 41.01 40.28
CA ARG A 371 10.13 42.18 39.68
C ARG A 371 8.64 41.87 39.47
N VAL A 372 7.81 42.21 40.46
CA VAL A 372 6.35 41.98 40.45
C VAL A 372 5.58 43.05 39.63
N GLN A 373 6.21 44.19 39.31
CA GLN A 373 5.53 45.37 38.74
C GLN A 373 4.87 45.13 37.36
N ARG A 374 5.54 44.46 36.42
CA ARG A 374 4.99 44.23 35.06
C ARG A 374 3.76 43.32 35.10
N TRP A 375 3.81 42.24 35.88
CA TRP A 375 2.71 41.29 36.02
C TRP A 375 1.51 41.89 36.78
N ARG A 376 1.76 42.76 37.77
CA ARG A 376 0.69 43.54 38.40
C ARG A 376 0.03 44.51 37.41
N GLY A 377 0.81 45.17 36.55
CA GLY A 377 0.31 46.01 35.47
C GLY A 377 -0.61 45.25 34.49
N LEU A 378 -0.19 44.04 34.10
CA LEU A 378 -1.00 43.17 33.27
C LEU A 378 -2.33 42.78 33.94
N GLY A 379 -2.26 42.36 35.21
CA GLY A 379 -3.45 42.06 36.02
C GLY A 379 -4.40 43.26 36.15
N THR A 380 -3.86 44.48 36.32
CA THR A 380 -4.70 45.69 36.36
C THR A 380 -5.37 46.00 35.02
N ALA A 381 -4.69 45.77 33.90
CA ALA A 381 -5.26 45.97 32.58
C ALA A 381 -6.42 44.99 32.31
N ILE A 382 -6.22 43.71 32.65
CA ILE A 382 -7.23 42.65 32.54
C ILE A 382 -8.48 42.98 33.34
N VAL A 383 -8.32 43.35 34.62
CA VAL A 383 -9.46 43.66 35.48
C VAL A 383 -10.18 44.95 35.04
N ARG A 384 -9.47 45.91 34.44
CA ARG A 384 -10.04 47.17 33.96
C ARG A 384 -10.75 47.04 32.61
N TRP A 385 -10.24 46.20 31.70
CA TRP A 385 -10.75 46.02 30.33
C TRP A 385 -10.90 44.53 29.97
N PRO A 386 -11.71 43.75 30.71
CA PRO A 386 -11.72 42.30 30.54
C PRO A 386 -12.35 41.85 29.20
N ALA A 387 -13.41 42.51 28.72
CA ALA A 387 -14.05 42.13 27.46
C ALA A 387 -13.17 42.38 26.22
N PRO A 388 -12.54 43.57 26.02
CA PRO A 388 -11.65 43.78 24.88
C PRO A 388 -10.43 42.86 24.87
N ILE A 389 -9.86 42.56 26.03
CA ILE A 389 -8.73 41.63 26.14
C ILE A 389 -9.17 40.21 25.77
N LEU A 390 -10.35 39.78 26.23
CA LEU A 390 -10.90 38.49 25.85
C LEU A 390 -11.13 38.40 24.34
N VAL A 391 -11.75 39.41 23.72
CA VAL A 391 -11.97 39.46 22.26
C VAL A 391 -10.65 39.42 21.50
N ALA A 392 -9.64 40.18 21.93
CA ALA A 392 -8.31 40.16 21.31
C ALA A 392 -7.65 38.77 21.41
N SER A 393 -7.70 38.14 22.58
CA SER A 393 -7.16 36.78 22.75
C SER A 393 -7.91 35.73 21.94
N LEU A 394 -9.24 35.88 21.79
CA LEU A 394 -10.06 35.00 20.97
C LEU A 394 -9.77 35.20 19.47
N ALA A 395 -9.50 36.42 19.04
CA ALA A 395 -9.07 36.70 17.67
C ALA A 395 -7.72 36.03 17.35
N VAL A 396 -6.77 36.04 18.28
CA VAL A 396 -5.51 35.31 18.12
C VAL A 396 -5.76 33.79 18.05
N ALA A 397 -6.65 33.25 18.88
CA ALA A 397 -7.06 31.84 18.81
C ALA A 397 -7.70 31.50 17.46
N LEU A 398 -8.48 32.42 16.89
CA LEU A 398 -9.18 32.24 15.62
C LEU A 398 -8.21 32.14 14.43
N VAL A 399 -7.05 32.81 14.49
CA VAL A 399 -5.98 32.62 13.49
C VAL A 399 -5.55 31.15 13.44
N GLY A 400 -5.29 30.54 14.61
CA GLY A 400 -4.98 29.11 14.69
C GLY A 400 -6.13 28.23 14.22
N LEU A 401 -7.37 28.51 14.65
CA LEU A 401 -8.54 27.71 14.26
C LEU A 401 -8.85 27.78 12.75
N SER A 402 -8.54 28.90 12.10
CA SER A 402 -8.87 29.12 10.67
C SER A 402 -8.12 28.19 9.71
N THR A 403 -7.03 27.56 10.14
CA THR A 403 -6.21 26.67 9.31
C THR A 403 -6.68 25.22 9.37
N LEU A 404 -7.49 24.86 10.38
CA LEU A 404 -8.01 23.50 10.60
C LEU A 404 -8.82 22.93 9.42
N PRO A 405 -9.68 23.69 8.72
CA PRO A 405 -10.42 23.15 7.58
C PRO A 405 -9.52 22.67 6.43
N GLY A 406 -8.29 23.18 6.34
CA GLY A 406 -7.31 22.76 5.33
C GLY A 406 -6.43 21.59 5.76
N TYR A 407 -6.64 21.01 6.95
CA TYR A 407 -5.84 19.92 7.48
C TYR A 407 -5.88 18.67 6.59
N LYS A 408 -4.71 18.19 6.19
CA LYS A 408 -4.52 16.92 5.46
C LYS A 408 -3.68 15.95 6.28
N THR A 409 -4.21 14.74 6.49
CA THR A 409 -3.49 13.64 7.13
C THR A 409 -2.71 12.84 6.10
N SER A 410 -1.50 12.42 6.48
CA SER A 410 -0.79 11.36 5.76
C SER A 410 -0.56 10.15 6.69
N TYR A 411 -0.72 8.97 6.10
CA TYR A 411 -0.57 7.65 6.72
C TYR A 411 0.68 6.91 6.21
N ASN A 412 1.49 7.57 5.40
CA ASN A 412 2.69 6.99 4.80
C ASN A 412 3.91 7.35 5.66
N ASP A 413 4.34 6.42 6.51
CA ASP A 413 5.44 6.61 7.46
C ASP A 413 6.77 6.96 6.76
N ARG A 414 6.95 6.51 5.51
CA ARG A 414 8.17 6.71 4.72
C ARG A 414 8.49 8.18 4.48
N LEU A 415 7.46 9.03 4.43
CA LEU A 415 7.61 10.48 4.22
C LEU A 415 8.20 11.20 5.45
N TYR A 416 8.20 10.56 6.62
CA TYR A 416 8.60 11.18 7.90
C TYR A 416 9.90 10.60 8.48
N ILE A 417 10.61 9.83 7.68
CA ILE A 417 11.86 9.17 8.03
C ILE A 417 12.96 9.73 7.12
N SER A 418 14.16 9.93 7.67
CA SER A 418 15.30 10.40 6.86
C SER A 418 15.57 9.49 5.65
N GLY A 419 16.04 10.09 4.55
CA GLY A 419 16.47 9.35 3.36
C GLY A 419 17.71 8.47 3.59
N ASP A 420 18.46 8.71 4.67
CA ASP A 420 19.65 7.94 5.01
C ASP A 420 19.33 6.56 5.63
N ILE A 421 18.08 6.31 5.97
CA ILE A 421 17.66 5.03 6.58
C ILE A 421 17.65 3.91 5.51
N PRO A 422 18.28 2.75 5.75
CA PRO A 422 18.40 1.67 4.76
C PRO A 422 17.08 1.22 4.14
N ALA A 423 16.02 1.01 4.94
CA ALA A 423 14.71 0.64 4.42
C ALA A 423 14.13 1.72 3.48
N ASN A 424 14.33 2.99 3.80
CA ASN A 424 13.85 4.10 2.96
C ASN A 424 14.66 4.22 1.66
N GLN A 425 15.96 3.95 1.70
CA GLN A 425 16.79 3.85 0.49
C GLN A 425 16.32 2.72 -0.43
N GLY A 426 15.95 1.56 0.11
CA GLY A 426 15.43 0.46 -0.68
C GLY A 426 14.09 0.76 -1.34
N PHE A 427 13.17 1.42 -0.62
CA PHE A 427 11.95 1.93 -1.23
C PHE A 427 12.21 3.02 -2.28
N ALA A 428 13.15 3.93 -2.03
CA ALA A 428 13.53 4.97 -2.98
C ALA A 428 14.15 4.38 -4.26
N ALA A 429 14.98 3.33 -4.13
CA ALA A 429 15.51 2.57 -5.26
C ALA A 429 14.38 1.91 -6.07
N ALA A 430 13.44 1.24 -5.38
CA ALA A 430 12.29 0.65 -6.04
C ALA A 430 11.40 1.68 -6.76
N GLN A 431 11.16 2.85 -6.15
CA GLN A 431 10.33 3.91 -6.74
C GLN A 431 10.91 4.56 -8.00
N ARG A 432 12.21 4.39 -8.29
CA ARG A 432 12.79 4.84 -9.57
C ARG A 432 12.27 4.04 -10.76
N HIS A 433 11.89 2.78 -10.53
CA HIS A 433 11.53 1.83 -11.58
C HIS A 433 10.07 1.34 -11.48
N PHE A 434 9.49 1.36 -10.29
CA PHE A 434 8.12 0.94 -10.01
C PHE A 434 7.24 2.12 -9.57
N SER A 435 5.96 2.06 -9.92
CA SER A 435 4.96 2.96 -9.32
C SER A 435 4.74 2.60 -7.85
N GLU A 436 4.47 3.58 -7.01
CA GLU A 436 4.25 3.35 -5.57
C GLU A 436 3.15 2.32 -5.29
N SER A 437 2.05 2.36 -6.07
CA SER A 437 0.96 1.40 -6.00
C SER A 437 1.31 -0.03 -6.40
N ARG A 438 2.43 -0.26 -7.10
CA ARG A 438 2.94 -1.61 -7.40
C ARG A 438 3.77 -2.19 -6.26
N LEU A 439 4.44 -1.33 -5.48
CA LEU A 439 5.26 -1.77 -4.35
C LEU A 439 4.42 -2.09 -3.12
N THR A 440 3.28 -1.42 -2.95
CA THR A 440 2.35 -1.62 -1.85
C THR A 440 0.92 -1.79 -2.36
N PRO A 441 0.62 -2.88 -3.10
CA PRO A 441 -0.72 -3.12 -3.61
C PRO A 441 -1.68 -3.51 -2.47
N ASP A 442 -2.98 -3.37 -2.72
CA ASP A 442 -3.98 -4.03 -1.89
C ASP A 442 -4.27 -5.43 -2.42
N VAL A 443 -4.66 -6.33 -1.54
CA VAL A 443 -5.03 -7.70 -1.88
C VAL A 443 -6.46 -7.95 -1.42
N LEU A 444 -7.33 -8.30 -2.37
CA LEU A 444 -8.70 -8.75 -2.07
C LEU A 444 -8.73 -10.27 -2.07
N LEU A 445 -9.15 -10.86 -0.96
CA LEU A 445 -9.37 -12.29 -0.82
C LEU A 445 -10.85 -12.62 -0.87
N ILE A 446 -11.18 -13.71 -1.56
CA ILE A 446 -12.52 -14.31 -1.55
C ILE A 446 -12.37 -15.75 -1.07
N GLU A 447 -12.94 -16.04 0.09
CA GLU A 447 -12.98 -17.37 0.70
C GLU A 447 -14.35 -18.00 0.42
N THR A 448 -14.37 -19.26 0.00
CA THR A 448 -15.59 -19.98 -0.39
C THR A 448 -15.59 -21.41 0.17
N ASP A 449 -16.76 -22.06 0.23
CA ASP A 449 -16.85 -23.41 0.82
C ASP A 449 -16.43 -24.54 -0.14
N ARG A 450 -16.21 -24.23 -1.43
CA ARG A 450 -15.95 -25.20 -2.51
C ARG A 450 -14.68 -24.87 -3.30
N ASP A 451 -14.18 -25.84 -4.07
CA ASP A 451 -13.02 -25.66 -4.95
C ASP A 451 -13.38 -24.82 -6.19
N LEU A 452 -12.65 -23.73 -6.39
CA LEU A 452 -12.84 -22.74 -7.46
C LEU A 452 -12.15 -23.12 -8.79
N ARG A 453 -11.40 -24.23 -8.84
CA ARG A 453 -10.60 -24.65 -10.01
C ARG A 453 -11.44 -25.31 -11.10
N ASN A 454 -12.48 -24.60 -11.54
CA ASN A 454 -13.38 -25.05 -12.59
C ASN A 454 -13.77 -23.89 -13.51
N PRO A 455 -14.18 -24.18 -14.77
CA PRO A 455 -14.54 -23.15 -15.72
C PRO A 455 -15.64 -22.19 -15.23
N ALA A 456 -16.66 -22.71 -14.54
CA ALA A 456 -17.81 -21.90 -14.10
C ALA A 456 -17.40 -20.85 -13.05
N ASP A 457 -16.59 -21.24 -12.08
CA ASP A 457 -16.10 -20.32 -11.05
C ASP A 457 -15.13 -19.30 -11.64
N PHE A 458 -14.30 -19.69 -12.62
CA PHE A 458 -13.43 -18.74 -13.33
C PHE A 458 -14.21 -17.66 -14.10
N LEU A 459 -15.42 -17.95 -14.60
CA LEU A 459 -16.31 -16.92 -15.16
C LEU A 459 -16.73 -15.90 -14.09
N VAL A 460 -17.04 -16.38 -12.88
CA VAL A 460 -17.40 -15.52 -11.74
C VAL A 460 -16.18 -14.69 -11.28
N LEU A 461 -15.00 -15.31 -11.19
CA LEU A 461 -13.76 -14.61 -10.85
C LEU A 461 -13.43 -13.52 -11.89
N ASN A 462 -13.67 -13.78 -13.18
CA ASN A 462 -13.47 -12.74 -14.21
C ASN A 462 -14.49 -11.60 -14.06
N LYS A 463 -15.75 -11.91 -13.74
CA LYS A 463 -16.78 -10.90 -13.44
C LYS A 463 -16.38 -10.01 -12.26
N VAL A 464 -15.84 -10.60 -11.19
CA VAL A 464 -15.30 -9.86 -10.03
C VAL A 464 -14.12 -8.97 -10.43
N ALA A 465 -13.13 -9.52 -11.15
CA ALA A 465 -11.96 -8.77 -11.60
C ALA A 465 -12.35 -7.54 -12.43
N LYS A 466 -13.34 -7.69 -13.33
CA LYS A 466 -13.92 -6.58 -14.11
C LYS A 466 -14.63 -5.55 -13.26
N ALA A 467 -15.42 -5.98 -12.27
CA ALA A 467 -16.12 -5.06 -11.39
C ALA A 467 -15.15 -4.20 -10.58
N ILE A 468 -14.09 -4.82 -10.03
CA ILE A 468 -13.03 -4.12 -9.31
C ILE A 468 -12.28 -3.16 -10.24
N PHE A 469 -11.94 -3.59 -11.46
CA PHE A 469 -11.24 -2.75 -12.43
C PHE A 469 -12.05 -1.51 -12.86
N LYS A 470 -13.39 -1.59 -12.85
CA LYS A 470 -14.28 -0.45 -13.14
C LYS A 470 -14.32 0.61 -12.03
N VAL A 471 -13.83 0.30 -10.82
CA VAL A 471 -13.77 1.27 -9.72
C VAL A 471 -12.81 2.39 -10.10
N ARG A 472 -13.30 3.64 -10.04
CA ARG A 472 -12.51 4.81 -10.45
C ARG A 472 -11.24 4.92 -9.61
N GLY A 473 -10.10 4.96 -10.30
CA GLY A 473 -8.80 5.07 -9.64
C GLY A 473 -8.11 3.74 -9.38
N VAL A 474 -8.72 2.60 -9.73
CA VAL A 474 -7.98 1.34 -9.89
C VAL A 474 -7.24 1.38 -11.23
N SER A 475 -5.93 1.14 -11.19
CA SER A 475 -5.06 1.16 -12.38
C SER A 475 -4.93 -0.22 -13.00
N ARG A 476 -4.90 -1.26 -12.16
CA ARG A 476 -4.61 -2.63 -12.54
C ARG A 476 -5.20 -3.59 -11.51
N VAL A 477 -5.75 -4.71 -11.99
CA VAL A 477 -6.22 -5.82 -11.16
C VAL A 477 -5.57 -7.08 -11.67
N GLN A 478 -4.71 -7.70 -10.87
CA GLN A 478 -4.10 -8.99 -11.17
C GLN A 478 -4.86 -10.08 -10.43
N GLY A 479 -5.11 -11.19 -11.11
CA GLY A 479 -5.80 -12.36 -10.58
C GLY A 479 -5.63 -13.51 -11.57
N ILE A 480 -6.15 -14.69 -11.23
CA ILE A 480 -5.91 -15.87 -12.07
C ILE A 480 -6.45 -15.76 -13.50
N THR A 481 -7.50 -14.96 -13.74
CA THR A 481 -8.05 -14.71 -15.09
C THR A 481 -7.32 -13.60 -15.86
N ARG A 482 -6.42 -12.87 -15.19
CA ARG A 482 -5.62 -11.76 -15.73
C ARG A 482 -4.30 -11.59 -14.96
N PRO A 483 -3.36 -12.55 -15.02
CA PRO A 483 -2.16 -12.54 -14.17
C PRO A 483 -1.30 -11.27 -14.33
N GLU A 484 -1.17 -10.77 -15.56
CA GLU A 484 -0.41 -9.56 -15.89
C GLU A 484 -1.21 -8.26 -15.70
N GLY A 485 -2.47 -8.37 -15.26
CA GLY A 485 -3.41 -7.26 -15.17
C GLY A 485 -4.23 -7.02 -16.44
N THR A 486 -3.83 -7.63 -17.57
CA THR A 486 -4.63 -7.73 -18.79
C THR A 486 -5.27 -9.12 -18.91
N PRO A 487 -6.42 -9.25 -19.59
CA PRO A 487 -7.01 -10.55 -19.84
C PRO A 487 -6.05 -11.49 -20.58
N ILE A 488 -6.13 -12.79 -20.28
CA ILE A 488 -5.34 -13.82 -20.96
C ILE A 488 -5.75 -13.83 -22.44
N ALA A 489 -4.77 -13.71 -23.34
CA ALA A 489 -5.02 -13.81 -24.78
C ALA A 489 -5.62 -15.17 -25.16
N ASN A 490 -6.32 -15.23 -26.28
CA ASN A 490 -6.85 -16.47 -26.85
C ASN A 490 -7.94 -17.17 -26.00
N THR A 491 -8.57 -16.45 -25.08
CA THR A 491 -9.60 -17.00 -24.16
C THR A 491 -11.02 -16.54 -24.47
N SER A 492 -11.22 -15.71 -25.51
CA SER A 492 -12.57 -15.28 -25.89
C SER A 492 -13.29 -16.38 -26.66
N VAL A 493 -14.60 -16.53 -26.44
CA VAL A 493 -15.43 -17.48 -27.19
C VAL A 493 -15.30 -17.31 -28.72
N PRO A 494 -15.32 -16.08 -29.29
CA PRO A 494 -15.06 -15.89 -30.73
C PRO A 494 -13.70 -16.42 -31.18
N PHE A 495 -12.65 -16.25 -30.37
CA PHE A 495 -11.34 -16.81 -30.67
C PHE A 495 -11.34 -18.35 -30.63
N LEU A 496 -11.97 -18.96 -29.62
CA LEU A 496 -12.08 -20.42 -29.52
C LEU A 496 -12.87 -21.03 -30.68
N LEU A 497 -13.93 -20.35 -31.14
CA LEU A 497 -14.67 -20.76 -32.34
C LEU A 497 -13.80 -20.66 -33.60
N SER A 498 -12.96 -19.64 -33.71
CA SER A 498 -12.02 -19.50 -34.82
C SER A 498 -10.99 -20.63 -34.85
N LEU A 499 -10.48 -21.06 -33.69
CA LEU A 499 -9.57 -22.22 -33.60
C LEU A 499 -10.22 -23.51 -34.08
N GLN A 500 -11.50 -23.73 -33.79
CA GLN A 500 -12.24 -24.90 -34.29
C GLN A 500 -12.33 -24.88 -35.83
N SER A 501 -12.50 -23.70 -36.42
CA SER A 501 -12.56 -23.53 -37.87
C SER A 501 -11.21 -23.74 -38.57
N ALA A 502 -10.08 -23.61 -37.87
CA ALA A 502 -8.74 -23.79 -38.45
C ALA A 502 -8.52 -25.21 -39.01
N GLY A 503 -9.04 -26.24 -38.32
CA GLY A 503 -9.01 -27.62 -38.82
C GLY A 503 -9.84 -27.80 -40.10
N GLN A 504 -10.94 -27.08 -40.21
CA GLN A 504 -11.81 -27.06 -41.39
C GLN A 504 -11.11 -26.40 -42.58
N VAL A 505 -10.38 -25.29 -42.38
CA VAL A 505 -9.55 -24.64 -43.43
C VAL A 505 -8.51 -25.62 -43.99
N GLN A 506 -7.84 -26.39 -43.13
CA GLN A 506 -6.84 -27.36 -43.58
C GLN A 506 -7.47 -28.47 -44.44
N ALA A 507 -8.66 -28.96 -44.06
CA ALA A 507 -9.40 -29.93 -44.86
C ALA A 507 -9.87 -29.35 -46.20
N THR A 508 -10.36 -28.10 -46.22
CA THR A 508 -10.82 -27.42 -47.43
C THR A 508 -9.68 -27.24 -48.45
N ARG A 509 -8.45 -26.94 -48.00
CA ARG A 509 -7.28 -26.87 -48.90
C ARG A 509 -7.04 -28.17 -49.66
N PHE A 510 -7.19 -29.31 -48.99
CA PHE A 510 -7.07 -30.61 -49.64
C PHE A 510 -8.20 -30.86 -50.64
N GLN A 511 -9.45 -30.58 -50.26
CA GLN A 511 -10.62 -30.77 -51.13
C GLN A 511 -10.57 -29.89 -52.39
N LYS A 512 -10.13 -28.63 -52.26
CA LYS A 512 -9.93 -27.73 -53.41
C LYS A 512 -8.92 -28.27 -54.42
N LYS A 513 -7.84 -28.90 -53.96
CA LYS A 513 -6.87 -29.56 -54.87
C LYS A 513 -7.52 -30.69 -55.66
N ARG A 514 -8.40 -31.49 -55.04
CA ARG A 514 -9.15 -32.57 -55.72
C ARG A 514 -10.17 -32.04 -56.71
N ILE A 515 -10.83 -30.92 -56.41
CA ILE A 515 -11.77 -30.28 -57.35
C ILE A 515 -11.03 -29.72 -58.57
N ALA A 516 -9.84 -29.15 -58.39
CA ALA A 516 -9.00 -28.72 -59.50
C ALA A 516 -8.63 -29.88 -60.44
N ASP A 517 -8.48 -31.10 -59.93
CA ASP A 517 -8.24 -32.28 -60.78
C ASP A 517 -9.44 -32.64 -61.67
N MET A 518 -10.68 -32.32 -61.24
CA MET A 518 -11.87 -32.53 -62.06
C MET A 518 -11.90 -31.60 -63.28
N GLN A 519 -11.42 -30.37 -63.12
CA GLN A 519 -11.27 -29.46 -64.25
C GLN A 519 -10.26 -30.03 -65.26
N LYS A 520 -9.13 -30.55 -64.78
CA LYS A 520 -8.15 -31.25 -65.62
C LYS A 520 -8.75 -32.46 -66.34
N GLN A 521 -9.61 -33.22 -65.67
CA GLN A 521 -10.34 -34.33 -66.28
C GLN A 521 -11.26 -33.86 -67.42
N ALA A 522 -12.00 -32.77 -67.22
CA ALA A 522 -12.84 -32.18 -68.27
C ALA A 522 -12.02 -31.65 -69.47
N ASP A 523 -10.83 -31.11 -69.22
CA ASP A 523 -9.88 -30.68 -70.26
C ASP A 523 -9.37 -31.87 -71.07
N ASP A 524 -9.00 -32.96 -70.40
CA ASP A 524 -8.55 -34.19 -71.08
C ASP A 524 -9.68 -34.86 -71.87
N MET A 525 -10.93 -34.82 -71.38
CA MET A 525 -12.10 -35.24 -72.14
C MET A 525 -12.34 -34.37 -73.37
N SER A 526 -12.08 -33.06 -73.29
CA SER A 526 -12.16 -32.16 -74.46
C SER A 526 -11.15 -32.54 -75.53
N LYS A 527 -9.91 -32.90 -75.14
CA LYS A 527 -8.91 -33.42 -76.08
C LYS A 527 -9.34 -34.74 -76.71
N MET A 528 -9.95 -35.64 -75.93
CA MET A 528 -10.45 -36.92 -76.43
C MET A 528 -11.60 -36.73 -77.43
N ILE A 529 -12.56 -35.85 -77.13
CA ILE A 529 -13.66 -35.49 -78.05
C ILE A 529 -13.09 -34.94 -79.37
N ALA A 530 -12.14 -34.00 -79.31
CA ALA A 530 -11.51 -33.44 -80.50
C ALA A 530 -10.77 -34.50 -81.33
N THR A 531 -10.11 -35.45 -80.66
CA THR A 531 -9.41 -36.57 -81.31
C THR A 531 -10.41 -37.50 -82.00
N MET A 532 -11.51 -37.88 -81.31
CA MET A 532 -12.55 -38.74 -81.89
C MET A 532 -13.26 -38.09 -83.08
N GLN A 533 -13.52 -36.78 -83.03
CA GLN A 533 -14.08 -36.02 -84.15
C GLN A 533 -13.14 -36.06 -85.37
N ARG A 534 -11.83 -35.92 -85.15
CA ARG A 534 -10.82 -36.03 -86.21
C ARG A 534 -10.79 -37.45 -86.80
N THR A 535 -10.82 -38.49 -85.97
CA THR A 535 -10.86 -39.89 -86.43
C THR A 535 -12.13 -40.20 -87.23
N TYR A 536 -13.28 -39.69 -86.80
CA TYR A 536 -14.55 -39.83 -87.53
C TYR A 536 -14.47 -39.23 -88.94
N LEU A 537 -13.91 -38.02 -89.08
CA LEU A 537 -13.73 -37.37 -90.39
C LEU A 537 -12.81 -38.19 -91.32
N VAL A 538 -11.71 -38.73 -90.80
CA VAL A 538 -10.78 -39.58 -91.57
C VAL A 538 -11.45 -40.88 -92.01
N MET A 539 -12.19 -41.54 -91.11
CA MET A 539 -12.89 -42.80 -91.44
C MET A 539 -13.98 -42.57 -92.48
N LYS A 540 -14.66 -41.41 -92.43
CA LYS A 540 -15.66 -41.03 -93.43
C LYS A 540 -15.03 -40.88 -94.82
N GLN A 541 -13.89 -40.20 -94.91
CA GLN A 541 -13.12 -40.09 -96.16
C GLN A 541 -12.67 -41.46 -96.68
N MET A 542 -12.27 -42.37 -95.78
CA MET A 542 -11.89 -43.73 -96.14
C MET A 542 -13.06 -44.51 -96.74
N SER A 543 -14.26 -44.48 -96.12
CA SER A 543 -15.45 -45.14 -96.68
C SER A 543 -15.86 -44.57 -98.04
N GLU A 544 -15.86 -43.24 -98.20
CA GLU A 544 -16.19 -42.61 -99.49
C GLU A 544 -15.20 -42.96 -100.60
N THR A 545 -13.93 -43.20 -100.24
CA THR A 545 -12.88 -43.62 -101.17
C THR A 545 -13.02 -45.09 -101.55
N THR A 546 -13.32 -45.98 -100.59
CA THR A 546 -13.59 -47.40 -100.84
C THR A 546 -14.78 -47.59 -101.78
N HIS A 547 -15.89 -46.89 -101.53
CA HIS A 547 -17.08 -46.97 -102.39
C HIS A 547 -16.77 -46.59 -103.85
N ARG A 548 -15.96 -45.54 -104.03
CA ARG A 548 -15.51 -45.11 -105.35
C ARG A 548 -14.64 -46.20 -106.00
N MET A 549 -13.67 -46.75 -105.25
CA MET A 549 -12.78 -47.81 -105.74
C MET A 549 -13.56 -49.05 -106.20
N THR A 550 -14.59 -49.47 -105.44
CA THR A 550 -15.47 -50.59 -105.83
C THR A 550 -16.20 -50.30 -107.14
N GLY A 551 -16.77 -49.10 -107.31
CA GLY A 551 -17.41 -48.69 -108.56
C GLY A 551 -16.49 -48.73 -109.78
N HIS A 552 -15.27 -48.22 -109.65
CA HIS A 552 -14.26 -48.30 -110.71
C HIS A 552 -13.82 -49.74 -111.03
N THR A 553 -13.84 -50.65 -110.04
CA THR A 553 -13.45 -52.05 -110.24
C THR A 553 -14.52 -52.83 -111.02
N HIS A 554 -15.81 -52.55 -110.78
CA HIS A 554 -16.91 -53.07 -111.60
C HIS A 554 -16.83 -52.62 -113.05
N GLU A 555 -16.47 -51.35 -113.31
CA GLU A 555 -16.27 -50.85 -114.69
C GLU A 555 -15.16 -51.62 -115.44
N VAL A 556 -14.06 -51.96 -114.76
CA VAL A 556 -12.94 -52.73 -115.35
C VAL A 556 -13.33 -54.18 -115.64
N GLN A 557 -14.13 -54.81 -114.76
CA GLN A 557 -14.66 -56.14 -115.00
C GLN A 557 -15.52 -56.17 -116.26
N GLN A 558 -16.45 -55.22 -116.38
CA GLN A 558 -17.37 -55.14 -117.52
C GLN A 558 -16.63 -54.93 -118.85
N LEU A 559 -15.55 -54.14 -118.84
CA LEU A 559 -14.69 -53.96 -120.01
C LEU A 559 -13.94 -55.24 -120.41
N THR A 560 -13.61 -56.10 -119.44
CA THR A 560 -12.88 -57.36 -119.64
C THR A 560 -13.80 -58.45 -120.21
N ASP A 561 -15.06 -58.51 -119.74
CA ASP A 561 -16.10 -59.39 -120.28
C ASP A 561 -16.40 -59.12 -121.76
N ASP A 562 -16.51 -57.84 -122.15
CA ASP A 562 -16.72 -57.44 -123.56
C ASP A 562 -15.53 -57.85 -124.46
N LEU A 563 -14.31 -57.78 -123.93
CA LEU A 563 -13.09 -58.19 -124.63
C LEU A 563 -13.05 -59.71 -124.85
N ARG A 564 -13.44 -60.49 -123.84
CA ARG A 564 -13.59 -61.96 -123.92
C ARG A 564 -14.60 -62.36 -124.99
N GLY A 565 -15.76 -61.70 -125.03
CA GLY A 565 -16.79 -61.95 -126.04
C GLY A 565 -16.31 -61.72 -127.48
N SER A 566 -15.48 -60.69 -127.69
CA SER A 566 -14.89 -60.38 -128.99
C SER A 566 -13.84 -61.41 -129.44
N ILE A 567 -13.07 -61.96 -128.50
CA ILE A 567 -12.03 -62.98 -128.75
C ILE A 567 -12.65 -64.34 -129.08
N ALA A 568 -13.76 -64.71 -128.40
CA ALA A 568 -14.48 -65.95 -128.68
C ALA A 568 -15.05 -66.00 -130.11
N LEU A 569 -15.57 -64.87 -130.61
CA LEU A 569 -16.09 -64.74 -131.99
C LEU A 569 -14.98 -64.89 -133.05
N PHE A 570 -13.75 -64.47 -132.75
CA PHE A 570 -12.61 -64.62 -133.65
C PHE A 570 -12.07 -66.06 -133.71
N ASP A 571 -12.03 -66.77 -132.57
CA ASP A 571 -11.59 -68.18 -132.51
C ASP A 571 -12.49 -69.11 -133.33
N ASP A 572 -13.81 -68.91 -133.26
CA ASP A 572 -14.78 -69.75 -133.98
C ASP A 572 -14.64 -69.64 -135.52
N PHE A 573 -14.20 -68.50 -136.05
CA PHE A 573 -14.00 -68.30 -137.49
C PHE A 573 -12.77 -69.03 -138.04
N LEU A 574 -11.67 -69.10 -137.27
CA LEU A 574 -10.39 -69.67 -137.71
C LEU A 574 -10.22 -71.16 -137.38
N ARG A 575 -11.22 -71.79 -136.75
CA ARG A 575 -11.23 -73.21 -136.37
C ARG A 575 -10.78 -74.21 -137.44
N PRO A 576 -11.18 -74.09 -138.73
CA PRO A 576 -10.75 -75.01 -139.78
C PRO A 576 -9.24 -74.95 -140.05
N ILE A 577 -8.66 -73.75 -139.93
CA ILE A 577 -7.23 -73.48 -140.13
C ILE A 577 -6.44 -73.94 -138.90
N ARG A 578 -6.96 -73.71 -137.68
CA ARG A 578 -6.38 -74.20 -136.42
C ARG A 578 -6.22 -75.73 -136.44
N ASN A 579 -7.23 -76.47 -136.88
CA ASN A 579 -7.17 -77.94 -136.95
C ASN A 579 -6.17 -78.47 -137.98
N TYR A 580 -5.94 -77.77 -139.09
CA TYR A 580 -4.91 -78.15 -140.07
C TYR A 580 -3.50 -78.08 -139.46
N PHE A 581 -3.20 -77.01 -138.72
CA PHE A 581 -1.89 -76.83 -138.07
C PHE A 581 -1.62 -77.79 -136.90
N TYR A 582 -2.65 -78.34 -136.25
CA TYR A 582 -2.50 -79.36 -135.21
C TYR A 582 -2.37 -80.80 -135.74
N TRP A 583 -2.69 -81.06 -137.02
CA TRP A 583 -2.72 -82.42 -137.59
C TRP A 583 -1.44 -82.82 -138.34
N GLU A 584 -0.67 -81.86 -138.88
CA GLU A 584 0.55 -82.13 -139.66
C GLU A 584 1.79 -82.40 -138.78
N LYS A 585 2.32 -83.63 -138.80
CA LYS A 585 3.36 -84.11 -137.87
C LYS A 585 4.74 -83.44 -137.99
N HIS A 586 4.97 -82.59 -139.00
CA HIS A 586 6.26 -81.93 -139.24
C HIS A 586 6.22 -80.40 -139.03
N CYS A 587 5.12 -79.85 -138.47
CA CYS A 587 4.95 -78.41 -138.23
C CYS A 587 5.90 -77.81 -137.15
N PHE A 588 6.61 -78.64 -136.38
CA PHE A 588 7.61 -78.18 -135.40
C PHE A 588 8.91 -77.65 -136.02
N ASP A 589 9.29 -78.13 -137.22
CA ASP A 589 10.55 -77.75 -137.86
C ASP A 589 10.39 -76.63 -138.91
N ILE A 590 9.17 -76.08 -139.07
CA ILE A 590 8.84 -75.02 -140.02
C ILE A 590 8.59 -73.71 -139.24
N PRO A 591 9.47 -72.69 -139.34
CA PRO A 591 9.40 -71.47 -138.51
C PRO A 591 8.06 -70.71 -138.60
N ILE A 592 7.42 -70.71 -139.78
CA ILE A 592 6.14 -70.02 -139.99
C ILE A 592 4.98 -70.74 -139.27
N CYS A 593 5.06 -72.06 -139.14
CA CYS A 593 4.00 -72.90 -138.60
C CYS A 593 3.92 -72.78 -137.07
N PHE A 594 5.07 -72.72 -136.38
CA PHE A 594 5.15 -72.46 -134.93
C PHE A 594 4.68 -71.05 -134.53
N SER A 595 4.99 -70.03 -135.36
CA SER A 595 4.57 -68.64 -135.09
C SER A 595 3.05 -68.46 -135.11
N LEU A 596 2.35 -69.20 -135.97
CA LEU A 596 0.89 -69.16 -136.06
C LEU A 596 0.22 -69.92 -134.91
N ARG A 597 0.87 -70.94 -134.33
CA ARG A 597 0.35 -71.68 -133.17
C ARG A 597 0.43 -70.87 -131.87
N SER A 598 1.54 -70.20 -131.62
CA SER A 598 1.77 -69.42 -130.40
C SER A 598 0.82 -68.22 -130.25
N ILE A 599 0.22 -67.74 -131.34
CA ILE A 599 -0.86 -66.74 -131.32
C ILE A 599 -2.14 -67.31 -130.71
N PHE A 600 -2.46 -68.58 -130.96
CA PHE A 600 -3.64 -69.23 -130.38
C PHE A 600 -3.43 -69.59 -128.89
N ASP A 601 -2.24 -70.04 -128.49
CA ASP A 601 -1.91 -70.29 -127.07
C ASP A 601 -1.98 -69.00 -126.22
N ALA A 602 -1.78 -67.82 -126.81
CA ALA A 602 -1.93 -66.53 -126.13
C ALA A 602 -3.40 -66.10 -125.94
N MET A 603 -4.32 -66.59 -126.78
CA MET A 603 -5.76 -66.31 -126.64
C MET A 603 -6.38 -67.08 -125.47
N ASP A 604 -5.89 -68.29 -125.18
CA ASP A 604 -6.36 -69.11 -124.06
C ASP A 604 -6.02 -68.49 -122.67
N ALA A 605 -5.07 -67.54 -122.60
CA ALA A 605 -4.69 -66.87 -121.34
C ALA A 605 -5.68 -65.79 -120.87
N VAL A 606 -6.67 -65.42 -121.69
CA VAL A 606 -7.66 -64.38 -121.36
C VAL A 606 -8.69 -64.86 -120.33
N ASP A 607 -9.04 -66.15 -120.34
CA ASP A 607 -9.97 -66.74 -119.35
C ASP A 607 -9.40 -66.69 -117.92
N ALA A 608 -8.09 -66.83 -117.76
CA ALA A 608 -7.43 -66.76 -116.44
C ALA A 608 -7.42 -65.33 -115.85
N LEU A 609 -7.55 -64.29 -116.68
CA LEU A 609 -7.59 -62.90 -116.24
C LEU A 609 -8.98 -62.52 -115.70
N ASP A 610 -10.04 -63.04 -116.31
CA ASP A 610 -11.44 -62.83 -115.92
C ASP A 610 -11.74 -63.43 -114.53
N ASP A 611 -11.33 -64.68 -114.32
CA ASP A 611 -11.49 -65.36 -113.03
C ASP A 611 -10.82 -64.60 -111.87
N GLY A 612 -9.65 -63.98 -112.11
CA GLY A 612 -8.94 -63.17 -111.12
C GLY A 612 -9.65 -61.85 -110.79
N LEU A 613 -10.28 -61.21 -111.78
CA LEU A 613 -11.03 -59.96 -111.60
C LEU A 613 -12.33 -60.17 -110.83
N MET A 614 -13.03 -61.30 -111.05
CA MET A 614 -14.25 -61.66 -110.31
C MET A 614 -14.01 -61.78 -108.80
N VAL A 615 -12.87 -62.35 -108.39
CA VAL A 615 -12.52 -62.47 -106.96
C VAL A 615 -12.24 -61.09 -106.35
N LEU A 616 -11.53 -60.22 -107.08
CA LEU A 616 -11.20 -58.87 -106.61
C LEU A 616 -12.45 -58.01 -106.39
N VAL A 617 -13.41 -58.07 -107.31
CA VAL A 617 -14.69 -57.33 -107.22
C VAL A 617 -15.47 -57.77 -105.99
N ARG A 618 -15.56 -59.09 -105.76
CA ARG A 618 -16.27 -59.65 -104.61
C ARG A 618 -15.67 -59.20 -103.27
N ASP A 619 -14.35 -59.11 -103.16
CA ASP A 619 -13.67 -58.63 -101.94
C ASP A 619 -13.86 -57.11 -101.75
N MET A 620 -13.90 -56.34 -102.83
CA MET A 620 -14.21 -54.89 -102.78
C MET A 620 -15.66 -54.61 -102.38
N ASP A 621 -16.62 -55.42 -102.82
CA ASP A 621 -18.03 -55.32 -102.41
C ASP A 621 -18.19 -55.61 -100.90
N GLN A 622 -17.44 -56.56 -100.35
CA GLN A 622 -17.46 -56.82 -98.90
C GLN A 622 -16.89 -55.65 -98.09
N LEU A 623 -15.81 -55.03 -98.56
CA LEU A 623 -15.24 -53.85 -97.92
C LEU A 623 -16.21 -52.66 -97.95
N ASP A 624 -16.91 -52.44 -99.06
CA ASP A 624 -17.88 -51.36 -99.19
C ASP A 624 -19.12 -51.56 -98.29
N ALA A 625 -19.51 -52.81 -98.02
CA ALA A 625 -20.62 -53.11 -97.12
C ALA A 625 -20.29 -52.92 -95.62
N ILE A 626 -19.03 -53.16 -95.22
CA ILE A 626 -18.61 -53.14 -93.80
C ILE A 626 -18.24 -51.72 -93.35
N MET A 627 -17.56 -50.94 -94.19
CA MET A 627 -17.05 -49.61 -93.83
C MET A 627 -18.12 -48.63 -93.30
N PRO A 628 -19.34 -48.56 -93.87
CA PRO A 628 -20.40 -47.69 -93.37
C PRO A 628 -20.91 -48.08 -91.97
N GLN A 629 -20.84 -49.36 -91.59
CA GLN A 629 -21.33 -49.84 -90.29
C GLN A 629 -20.47 -49.30 -89.13
N LEU A 630 -19.17 -49.11 -89.36
CA LEU A 630 -18.26 -48.52 -88.38
C LEU A 630 -18.52 -47.03 -88.15
N LEU A 631 -19.04 -46.29 -89.14
CA LEU A 631 -19.30 -44.86 -89.05
C LEU A 631 -20.50 -44.48 -88.17
N VAL A 632 -21.44 -45.41 -87.97
CA VAL A 632 -22.68 -45.16 -87.19
C VAL A 632 -22.39 -45.05 -85.68
N GLN A 633 -21.31 -45.65 -85.18
CA GLN A 633 -21.01 -45.71 -83.74
C GLN A 633 -20.30 -44.46 -83.19
N PHE A 634 -19.45 -43.81 -83.99
CA PHE A 634 -18.63 -42.66 -83.54
C PHE A 634 -19.45 -41.45 -83.05
N PRO A 635 -20.53 -41.01 -83.73
CA PRO A 635 -21.34 -39.87 -83.28
C PRO A 635 -21.98 -40.10 -81.90
N GLN A 636 -22.41 -41.33 -81.61
CA GLN A 636 -22.99 -41.69 -80.30
C GLN A 636 -21.94 -41.59 -79.19
N MET A 637 -20.73 -42.13 -79.42
CA MET A 637 -19.64 -42.03 -78.45
C MET A 637 -19.20 -40.58 -78.18
N ILE A 638 -19.13 -39.74 -79.22
CA ILE A 638 -18.80 -38.31 -79.09
C ILE A 638 -19.85 -37.58 -78.23
N SER A 639 -21.14 -37.85 -78.46
CA SER A 639 -22.24 -37.26 -77.68
C SER A 639 -22.20 -37.64 -76.20
N VAL A 640 -21.93 -38.92 -75.89
CA VAL A 640 -21.77 -39.39 -74.51
C VAL A 640 -20.58 -38.69 -73.83
N MET A 641 -19.45 -38.57 -74.51
CA MET A 641 -18.27 -37.87 -73.99
C MET A 641 -18.53 -36.38 -73.75
N GLN A 642 -19.27 -35.71 -74.63
CA GLN A 642 -19.68 -34.31 -74.47
C GLN A 642 -20.60 -34.12 -73.26
N SER A 643 -21.57 -35.02 -73.08
CA SER A 643 -22.46 -35.03 -71.91
C SER A 643 -21.68 -35.24 -70.62
N MET A 644 -20.79 -36.24 -70.59
CA MET A 644 -19.97 -36.53 -69.42
C MET A 644 -19.03 -35.37 -69.07
N ARG A 645 -18.43 -34.69 -70.06
CA ARG A 645 -17.64 -33.46 -69.85
C ARG A 645 -18.48 -32.37 -69.19
N THR A 646 -19.69 -32.15 -69.71
CA THR A 646 -20.61 -31.14 -69.20
C THR A 646 -21.01 -31.43 -67.75
N SER A 647 -21.26 -32.71 -67.40
CA SER A 647 -21.51 -33.14 -66.04
C SER A 647 -20.33 -32.90 -65.10
N VAL A 648 -19.10 -33.20 -65.53
CA VAL A 648 -17.88 -32.94 -64.74
C VAL A 648 -17.68 -31.44 -64.49
N LEU A 649 -17.88 -30.60 -65.51
CA LEU A 649 -17.78 -29.13 -65.37
C LEU A 649 -18.89 -28.56 -64.48
N THR A 650 -20.11 -29.07 -64.59
CA THR A 650 -21.24 -28.66 -63.73
C THR A 650 -20.98 -29.03 -62.27
N MET A 651 -20.42 -30.22 -62.02
CA MET A 651 -20.03 -30.67 -60.69
C MET A 651 -18.88 -29.82 -60.13
N TYR A 652 -17.88 -29.49 -60.95
CA TYR A 652 -16.80 -28.56 -60.59
C TYR A 652 -17.34 -27.18 -60.21
N ALA A 653 -18.22 -26.58 -61.02
CA ALA A 653 -18.78 -25.26 -60.76
C ALA A 653 -19.62 -25.24 -59.47
N THR A 654 -20.43 -26.28 -59.25
CA THR A 654 -21.26 -26.42 -58.05
C THR A 654 -20.39 -26.56 -56.80
N MET A 655 -19.41 -27.47 -56.81
CA MET A 655 -18.54 -27.69 -55.65
C MET A 655 -17.66 -26.48 -55.39
N SER A 656 -17.06 -25.87 -56.42
CA SER A 656 -16.22 -24.66 -56.25
C SER A 656 -17.00 -23.48 -55.67
N GLY A 657 -18.25 -23.25 -56.10
CA GLY A 657 -19.13 -22.24 -55.51
C GLY A 657 -19.45 -22.51 -54.04
N GLN A 658 -19.76 -23.77 -53.69
CA GLN A 658 -20.01 -24.18 -52.30
C GLN A 658 -18.78 -23.96 -51.40
N PHE A 659 -17.58 -24.29 -51.89
CA PHE A 659 -16.33 -24.06 -51.13
C PHE A 659 -15.91 -22.59 -51.06
N ALA A 660 -16.25 -21.77 -52.06
CA ALA A 660 -16.02 -20.33 -51.99
C ALA A 660 -16.85 -19.68 -50.87
N SER A 661 -18.14 -20.04 -50.76
CA SER A 661 -19.01 -19.59 -49.67
C SER A 661 -18.53 -20.09 -48.29
N MET A 662 -18.05 -21.33 -48.22
CA MET A 662 -17.49 -21.91 -47.00
C MET A 662 -16.21 -21.19 -46.54
N ASP A 663 -15.34 -20.80 -47.49
CA ASP A 663 -14.14 -20.00 -47.20
C ASP A 663 -14.47 -18.62 -46.67
N GLU A 664 -15.44 -17.92 -47.27
CA GLU A 664 -15.88 -16.60 -46.82
C GLU A 664 -16.39 -16.66 -45.37
N SER A 665 -17.29 -17.60 -45.08
CA SER A 665 -17.79 -17.82 -43.72
C SER A 665 -16.68 -18.17 -42.73
N THR A 666 -15.67 -18.93 -43.15
CA THR A 666 -14.56 -19.30 -42.26
C THR A 666 -13.61 -18.13 -42.02
N ASN A 667 -13.32 -17.34 -43.06
CA ASN A 667 -12.48 -16.15 -42.96
C ASN A 667 -13.11 -15.08 -42.05
N ASP A 668 -14.42 -14.89 -42.13
CA ASP A 668 -15.14 -13.97 -41.25
C ASP A 668 -15.04 -14.38 -39.77
N VAL A 669 -15.18 -15.68 -39.48
CA VAL A 669 -15.03 -16.21 -38.11
C VAL A 669 -13.58 -16.04 -37.62
N MET A 670 -12.59 -16.23 -38.49
CA MET A 670 -11.18 -15.99 -38.15
C MET A 670 -10.89 -14.50 -37.91
N ALA A 671 -11.39 -13.61 -38.75
CA ALA A 671 -11.25 -12.16 -38.62
C ALA A 671 -11.93 -11.67 -37.33
N MET A 672 -13.12 -12.19 -37.01
CA MET A 672 -13.80 -11.93 -35.75
C MET A 672 -12.96 -12.38 -34.55
N GLY A 673 -12.43 -13.60 -34.56
CA GLY A 673 -11.57 -14.12 -33.49
C GLY A 673 -10.33 -13.25 -33.26
N GLN A 674 -9.65 -12.84 -34.34
CA GLN A 674 -8.48 -11.95 -34.28
C GLN A 674 -8.84 -10.54 -33.78
N ALA A 675 -9.97 -9.98 -34.20
CA ALA A 675 -10.40 -8.65 -33.75
C ALA A 675 -10.72 -8.63 -32.24
N PHE A 676 -11.41 -9.66 -31.73
CA PHE A 676 -11.69 -9.77 -30.30
C PHE A 676 -10.40 -9.92 -29.48
N ASP A 677 -9.46 -10.76 -29.93
CA ASP A 677 -8.19 -10.96 -29.23
C ASP A 677 -7.31 -9.70 -29.26
N ALA A 678 -7.17 -9.06 -30.43
CA ALA A 678 -6.40 -7.81 -30.58
C ALA A 678 -6.97 -6.65 -29.74
N SER A 679 -8.30 -6.60 -29.55
CA SER A 679 -8.95 -5.62 -28.69
C SER A 679 -8.80 -5.90 -27.19
N LYS A 680 -8.22 -7.05 -26.82
CA LYS A 680 -8.15 -7.56 -25.44
C LYS A 680 -9.52 -7.58 -24.75
N ASN A 681 -10.59 -7.82 -25.52
CA ASN A 681 -11.95 -7.89 -25.00
C ASN A 681 -12.26 -9.30 -24.50
N ASP A 682 -12.48 -9.42 -23.19
CA ASP A 682 -12.79 -10.67 -22.47
C ASP A 682 -14.25 -10.74 -22.01
N ASP A 683 -15.17 -9.99 -22.63
CA ASP A 683 -16.61 -10.03 -22.31
C ASP A 683 -17.23 -11.42 -22.50
N SER A 684 -16.65 -12.20 -23.42
CA SER A 684 -16.95 -13.61 -23.62
C SER A 684 -15.78 -14.51 -23.20
N PHE A 685 -15.21 -14.27 -22.02
CA PHE A 685 -14.13 -15.11 -21.47
C PHE A 685 -14.60 -16.55 -21.26
N PHE A 686 -13.78 -17.53 -21.66
CA PHE A 686 -13.99 -18.95 -21.35
C PHE A 686 -12.66 -19.70 -21.36
N LEU A 687 -12.43 -20.56 -20.37
CA LEU A 687 -11.28 -21.46 -20.32
C LEU A 687 -11.74 -22.91 -20.44
N PRO A 688 -11.30 -23.65 -21.47
CA PRO A 688 -11.58 -25.07 -21.60
C PRO A 688 -11.01 -25.88 -20.42
N PRO A 689 -11.68 -26.98 -20.00
CA PRO A 689 -11.21 -27.85 -18.91
C PRO A 689 -9.78 -28.40 -19.11
N GLU A 690 -9.33 -28.53 -20.35
CA GLU A 690 -7.99 -29.01 -20.71
C GLU A 690 -6.88 -28.09 -20.20
N VAL A 691 -7.13 -26.78 -20.14
CA VAL A 691 -6.15 -25.77 -19.68
C VAL A 691 -5.80 -25.99 -18.20
N PHE A 692 -6.76 -26.46 -17.39
CA PHE A 692 -6.55 -26.76 -15.97
C PHE A 692 -5.59 -27.94 -15.73
N LYS A 693 -5.34 -28.77 -16.75
CA LYS A 693 -4.38 -29.87 -16.70
C LYS A 693 -2.97 -29.46 -17.11
N ASN A 694 -2.79 -28.26 -17.65
CA ASN A 694 -1.48 -27.76 -18.07
C ASN A 694 -0.63 -27.44 -16.82
N PRO A 695 0.59 -28.03 -16.68
CA PRO A 695 1.45 -27.82 -15.51
C PRO A 695 1.88 -26.35 -15.33
N ASP A 696 2.05 -25.60 -16.42
CA ASP A 696 2.41 -24.19 -16.40
C ASP A 696 1.27 -23.34 -15.85
N PHE A 697 0.04 -23.66 -16.24
CA PHE A 697 -1.14 -23.00 -15.72
C PHE A 697 -1.38 -23.35 -14.25
N GLN A 698 -1.11 -24.60 -13.84
CA GLN A 698 -1.18 -25.01 -12.43
C GLN A 698 -0.17 -24.26 -11.55
N ARG A 699 1.05 -24.01 -12.05
CA ARG A 699 2.05 -23.17 -11.37
C ARG A 699 1.60 -21.72 -11.22
N ALA A 700 1.01 -21.13 -12.27
CA ALA A 700 0.42 -19.80 -12.15
C ALA A 700 -0.76 -19.79 -11.18
N MET A 701 -1.56 -20.86 -11.15
CA MET A 701 -2.73 -21.02 -10.30
C MET A 701 -2.37 -21.03 -8.81
N SER A 702 -1.27 -21.69 -8.41
CA SER A 702 -0.83 -21.69 -7.00
C SER A 702 -0.43 -20.31 -6.48
N SER A 703 -0.19 -19.34 -7.38
CA SER A 703 0.11 -17.95 -6.98
C SER A 703 -1.15 -17.15 -6.64
N PHE A 704 -2.33 -17.55 -7.10
CA PHE A 704 -3.58 -16.78 -6.92
C PHE A 704 -4.69 -17.57 -6.20
N LEU A 705 -4.61 -18.89 -6.16
CA LEU A 705 -5.53 -19.79 -5.48
C LEU A 705 -4.79 -20.55 -4.38
N SER A 706 -5.45 -20.71 -3.23
CA SER A 706 -4.93 -21.48 -2.12
C SER A 706 -4.70 -22.96 -2.49
N PRO A 707 -3.83 -23.68 -1.77
CA PRO A 707 -3.57 -25.11 -1.98
C PRO A 707 -4.83 -26.00 -1.89
N ASP A 708 -5.86 -25.58 -1.17
CA ASP A 708 -7.17 -26.26 -1.10
C ASP A 708 -8.18 -25.80 -2.17
N GLY A 709 -7.86 -24.74 -2.93
CA GLY A 709 -8.66 -24.21 -4.03
C GLY A 709 -9.86 -23.38 -3.60
N LYS A 710 -10.02 -23.12 -2.30
CA LYS A 710 -11.20 -22.48 -1.72
C LYS A 710 -11.07 -20.96 -1.56
N THR A 711 -9.84 -20.46 -1.53
CA THR A 711 -9.53 -19.05 -1.37
C THR A 711 -8.81 -18.54 -2.61
N VAL A 712 -9.29 -17.43 -3.16
CA VAL A 712 -8.64 -16.72 -4.28
C VAL A 712 -8.20 -15.33 -3.82
N ARG A 713 -7.04 -14.88 -4.30
CA ARG A 713 -6.55 -13.51 -4.08
C ARG A 713 -6.47 -12.72 -5.38
N PHE A 714 -6.84 -11.45 -5.31
CA PHE A 714 -6.68 -10.45 -6.36
C PHE A 714 -5.75 -9.35 -5.86
N ILE A 715 -4.72 -9.02 -6.64
CA ILE A 715 -3.78 -7.94 -6.33
C ILE A 715 -4.24 -6.69 -7.07
N ILE A 716 -4.49 -5.61 -6.34
CA ILE A 716 -5.10 -4.38 -6.82
C ILE A 716 -4.10 -3.25 -6.69
N SER A 717 -3.77 -2.63 -7.82
CA SER A 717 -2.90 -1.45 -7.85
C SER A 717 -3.73 -0.19 -8.12
N HIS A 718 -3.60 0.81 -7.25
CA HIS A 718 -4.27 2.10 -7.38
C HIS A 718 -3.54 3.07 -8.31
N ASN A 719 -4.25 4.07 -8.82
CA ASN A 719 -3.67 5.28 -9.40
C ASN A 719 -3.23 6.21 -8.27
N GLY A 720 -1.94 6.54 -8.24
CA GLY A 720 -1.32 7.39 -7.21
C GLY A 720 -0.96 6.62 -5.93
N ASP A 721 -0.76 7.36 -4.84
CA ASP A 721 -0.45 6.80 -3.51
C ASP A 721 -1.70 6.10 -2.93
N PRO A 722 -1.64 4.79 -2.63
CA PRO A 722 -2.74 4.05 -2.01
C PRO A 722 -3.10 4.55 -0.61
N MET A 723 -2.14 5.08 0.15
CA MET A 723 -2.34 5.59 1.52
C MET A 723 -2.86 7.04 1.57
N SER A 724 -3.12 7.64 0.39
CA SER A 724 -3.78 8.94 0.27
C SER A 724 -5.23 8.89 0.76
N PRO A 725 -5.82 10.04 1.16
CA PRO A 725 -7.24 10.12 1.50
C PRO A 725 -8.15 9.57 0.39
N GLU A 726 -7.81 9.82 -0.87
CA GLU A 726 -8.53 9.30 -2.03
C GLU A 726 -8.40 7.77 -2.14
N GLY A 727 -7.19 7.23 -1.98
CA GLY A 727 -6.93 5.78 -1.99
C GLY A 727 -7.72 5.04 -0.90
N ILE A 728 -7.71 5.57 0.33
CA ILE A 728 -8.45 5.03 1.47
C ILE A 728 -9.96 4.94 1.19
N THR A 729 -10.55 5.96 0.56
CA THR A 729 -11.99 5.95 0.24
C THR A 729 -12.38 4.92 -0.83
N ARG A 730 -11.44 4.50 -1.68
CA ARG A 730 -11.69 3.49 -2.73
C ARG A 730 -11.84 2.08 -2.18
N ILE A 731 -11.29 1.79 -1.01
CA ILE A 731 -11.33 0.44 -0.41
C ILE A 731 -12.76 -0.05 -0.22
N GLU A 732 -13.64 0.81 0.27
CA GLU A 732 -15.05 0.46 0.44
C GLU A 732 -15.76 0.26 -0.92
N GLN A 733 -15.39 1.06 -1.93
CA GLN A 733 -15.92 0.91 -3.28
C GLN A 733 -15.48 -0.40 -3.93
N ILE A 734 -14.23 -0.82 -3.70
CA ILE A 734 -13.69 -2.11 -4.15
C ILE A 734 -14.42 -3.26 -3.48
N ARG A 735 -14.61 -3.20 -2.15
CA ARG A 735 -15.39 -4.19 -1.40
C ARG A 735 -16.81 -4.32 -1.96
N ASN A 736 -17.51 -3.21 -2.07
CA ASN A 736 -18.88 -3.18 -2.58
C ASN A 736 -18.97 -3.69 -4.02
N ALA A 737 -18.03 -3.33 -4.89
CA ALA A 737 -17.98 -3.82 -6.27
C ALA A 737 -17.77 -5.34 -6.34
N ALA A 738 -16.93 -5.90 -5.46
CA ALA A 738 -16.73 -7.34 -5.35
C ALA A 738 -18.00 -8.04 -4.83
N GLU A 739 -18.62 -7.51 -3.76
CA GLU A 739 -19.87 -8.04 -3.21
C GLU A 739 -21.01 -8.02 -4.25
N GLU A 740 -21.15 -6.92 -5.00
CA GLU A 740 -22.13 -6.80 -6.07
C GLU A 740 -21.86 -7.76 -7.24
N ALA A 741 -20.60 -8.00 -7.58
CA ALA A 741 -20.24 -8.95 -8.62
C ALA A 741 -20.61 -10.40 -8.26
N LEU A 742 -20.53 -10.77 -6.97
CA LEU A 742 -20.92 -12.09 -6.47
C LEU A 742 -22.44 -12.31 -6.43
N LYS A 743 -23.26 -11.24 -6.43
CA LYS A 743 -24.72 -11.36 -6.44
C LYS A 743 -25.21 -12.12 -7.68
N GLY A 744 -26.15 -13.05 -7.45
CA GLY A 744 -26.74 -13.89 -8.50
C GLY A 744 -25.78 -14.95 -9.07
N THR A 745 -24.62 -15.14 -8.45
CA THR A 745 -23.65 -16.18 -8.82
C THR A 745 -23.62 -17.26 -7.73
N PRO A 746 -23.14 -18.48 -8.04
CA PRO A 746 -23.04 -19.52 -7.03
C PRO A 746 -21.94 -19.26 -5.97
N LEU A 747 -21.24 -18.12 -6.01
CA LEU A 747 -20.29 -17.66 -4.99
C LEU A 747 -20.86 -16.56 -4.07
N VAL A 748 -22.18 -16.33 -4.05
CA VAL A 748 -22.81 -15.25 -3.26
C VAL A 748 -22.55 -15.32 -1.75
N GLY A 749 -22.29 -16.52 -1.20
CA GLY A 749 -21.94 -16.73 0.20
C GLY A 749 -20.46 -16.58 0.54
N GLY A 750 -19.62 -16.24 -0.44
CA GLY A 750 -18.18 -16.09 -0.25
C GLY A 750 -17.83 -14.91 0.67
N LYS A 751 -16.86 -15.09 1.56
CA LYS A 751 -16.41 -14.04 2.47
C LYS A 751 -15.32 -13.21 1.80
N ILE A 752 -15.49 -11.89 1.81
CA ILE A 752 -14.55 -10.95 1.19
C ILE A 752 -13.68 -10.28 2.26
N TYR A 753 -12.37 -10.43 2.11
CA TYR A 753 -11.37 -9.79 2.95
C TYR A 753 -10.48 -8.87 2.11
N LEU A 754 -10.03 -7.76 2.70
CA LEU A 754 -9.17 -6.77 2.03
C LEU A 754 -7.96 -6.52 2.91
N ALA A 755 -6.79 -6.69 2.34
CA ALA A 755 -5.48 -6.50 2.95
C ALA A 755 -4.65 -5.51 2.12
N GLY A 756 -3.52 -5.06 2.66
CA GLY A 756 -2.58 -4.17 1.97
C GLY A 756 -2.63 -2.73 2.46
N ALA A 757 -1.84 -1.86 1.84
CA ALA A 757 -1.49 -0.56 2.40
C ALA A 757 -2.68 0.40 2.56
N ALA A 758 -3.59 0.50 1.58
CA ALA A 758 -4.73 1.40 1.73
C ALA A 758 -5.77 0.82 2.70
N SER A 759 -5.91 -0.51 2.74
CA SER A 759 -6.78 -1.20 3.70
C SER A 759 -6.30 -0.99 5.14
N THR A 760 -5.00 -1.12 5.39
CA THR A 760 -4.39 -0.83 6.70
C THR A 760 -4.49 0.65 7.05
N ALA A 761 -4.25 1.56 6.10
CA ALA A 761 -4.41 3.00 6.33
C ALA A 761 -5.86 3.40 6.64
N LYS A 762 -6.84 2.75 6.00
CA LYS A 762 -8.27 2.90 6.35
C LYS A 762 -8.53 2.48 7.79
N ASP A 763 -8.03 1.33 8.21
CA ASP A 763 -8.23 0.83 9.57
C ASP A 763 -7.54 1.73 10.61
N TRP A 764 -6.38 2.31 10.30
CA TRP A 764 -5.75 3.34 11.14
C TRP A 764 -6.57 4.63 11.21
N LYS A 765 -7.12 5.09 10.10
CA LYS A 765 -8.01 6.27 10.07
C LYS A 765 -9.25 6.06 10.92
N ASP A 766 -9.94 4.94 10.72
CA ASP A 766 -11.17 4.62 11.45
C ASP A 766 -10.85 4.41 12.94
N GLY A 767 -9.85 3.60 13.25
CA GLY A 767 -9.36 3.35 14.61
C GLY A 767 -8.97 4.64 15.34
N SER A 768 -8.16 5.48 14.70
CA SER A 768 -7.72 6.76 15.29
C SER A 768 -8.88 7.72 15.53
N THR A 769 -9.92 7.71 14.70
CA THR A 769 -11.09 8.59 14.87
C THR A 769 -11.91 8.17 16.08
N TYR A 770 -12.19 6.86 16.22
CA TYR A 770 -12.93 6.34 17.37
C TYR A 770 -12.11 6.45 18.67
N ASP A 771 -10.83 6.11 18.63
CA ASP A 771 -9.95 6.17 19.79
C ASP A 771 -9.75 7.61 20.27
N LEU A 772 -9.59 8.57 19.36
CA LEU A 772 -9.52 9.99 19.70
C LEU A 772 -10.80 10.47 20.39
N LEU A 773 -11.96 10.02 19.93
CA LEU A 773 -13.25 10.37 20.55
C LEU A 773 -13.37 9.75 21.95
N ILE A 774 -13.03 8.47 22.10
CA ILE A 774 -13.08 7.76 23.40
C ILE A 774 -12.10 8.38 24.38
N ALA A 775 -10.81 8.45 24.04
CA ALA A 775 -9.77 8.97 24.92
C ALA A 775 -9.94 10.46 25.19
N GLY A 776 -10.29 11.25 24.17
CA GLY A 776 -10.51 12.70 24.31
C GLY A 776 -11.69 13.02 25.23
N ILE A 777 -12.85 12.38 25.03
CA ILE A 777 -14.02 12.60 25.90
C ILE A 777 -13.74 12.08 27.31
N ALA A 778 -13.13 10.90 27.45
CA ALA A 778 -12.78 10.35 28.76
C ALA A 778 -11.83 11.27 29.52
N ALA A 779 -10.78 11.77 28.88
CA ALA A 779 -9.83 12.69 29.47
C ALA A 779 -10.49 14.04 29.81
N ILE A 780 -11.34 14.61 28.95
CA ILE A 780 -12.06 15.87 29.22
C ILE A 780 -12.96 15.70 30.45
N CYS A 781 -13.72 14.60 30.52
CA CYS A 781 -14.57 14.29 31.67
C CYS A 781 -13.76 14.09 32.95
N LEU A 782 -12.64 13.37 32.87
CA LEU A 782 -11.75 13.15 34.01
C LEU A 782 -11.14 14.46 34.51
N VAL A 783 -10.57 15.26 33.63
CA VAL A 783 -10.03 16.59 33.95
C VAL A 783 -11.13 17.45 34.57
N PHE A 784 -12.33 17.47 33.99
CA PHE A 784 -13.48 18.20 34.54
C PHE A 784 -13.81 17.77 35.97
N ILE A 785 -13.83 16.46 36.26
CA ILE A 785 -14.08 15.91 37.59
C ILE A 785 -12.97 16.32 38.58
N ILE A 786 -11.70 16.19 38.20
CA ILE A 786 -10.58 16.57 39.06
C ILE A 786 -10.60 18.08 39.35
N MET A 787 -10.91 18.89 38.33
CA MET A 787 -11.04 20.35 38.46
C MET A 787 -12.22 20.70 39.36
N LEU A 788 -13.35 20.00 39.25
CA LEU A 788 -14.52 20.19 40.11
C LEU A 788 -14.18 19.87 41.57
N ILE A 789 -13.46 18.77 41.84
CA ILE A 789 -13.02 18.38 43.19
C ILE A 789 -12.04 19.42 43.77
N THR A 790 -11.08 19.88 42.97
CA THR A 790 -10.00 20.76 43.48
C THR A 790 -10.47 22.20 43.65
N THR A 791 -11.12 22.77 42.62
CA THR A 791 -11.62 24.15 42.70
C THR A 791 -12.85 24.26 43.59
N ARG A 792 -13.65 23.18 43.68
CA ARG A 792 -14.99 23.13 44.31
C ARG A 792 -15.96 24.15 43.70
N SER A 793 -15.80 24.47 42.42
CA SER A 793 -16.67 25.37 41.66
C SER A 793 -16.95 24.80 40.28
N PHE A 794 -18.24 24.69 39.94
CA PHE A 794 -18.69 24.12 38.66
C PHE A 794 -18.34 25.03 37.49
N ILE A 795 -18.59 26.33 37.62
CA ILE A 795 -18.35 27.32 36.55
C ILE A 795 -16.84 27.49 36.32
N ALA A 796 -16.03 27.56 37.39
CA ALA A 796 -14.57 27.61 37.24
C ALA A 796 -14.05 26.37 36.50
N ALA A 797 -14.51 25.16 36.86
CA ALA A 797 -14.11 23.94 36.18
C ALA A 797 -14.50 23.94 34.69
N LEU A 798 -15.71 24.38 34.35
CA LEU A 798 -16.16 24.49 32.95
C LEU A 798 -15.31 25.48 32.14
N VAL A 799 -14.99 26.65 32.70
CA VAL A 799 -14.15 27.65 32.04
C VAL A 799 -12.74 27.12 31.80
N ILE A 800 -12.14 26.45 32.80
CA ILE A 800 -10.81 25.86 32.65
C ILE A 800 -10.81 24.83 31.53
N VAL A 801 -11.73 23.87 31.56
CA VAL A 801 -11.81 22.82 30.52
C VAL A 801 -12.10 23.40 29.14
N GLY A 802 -13.02 24.36 29.04
CA GLY A 802 -13.37 25.01 27.77
C GLY A 802 -12.22 25.83 27.18
N THR A 803 -11.46 26.54 28.02
CA THR A 803 -10.29 27.30 27.58
C THR A 803 -9.13 26.39 27.17
N VAL A 804 -8.93 25.25 27.84
CA VAL A 804 -7.97 24.22 27.43
C VAL A 804 -8.38 23.57 26.10
N ALA A 805 -9.67 23.25 25.91
CA ALA A 805 -10.16 22.70 24.64
C ALA A 805 -9.98 23.68 23.48
N LEU A 806 -10.26 24.97 23.69
CA LEU A 806 -10.00 26.02 22.70
C LEU A 806 -8.51 26.17 22.42
N SER A 807 -7.67 26.16 23.47
CA SER A 807 -6.22 26.18 23.37
C SER A 807 -5.73 25.07 22.45
N LEU A 808 -6.18 23.85 22.69
CA LEU A 808 -5.84 22.65 21.93
C LEU A 808 -6.21 22.80 20.45
N GLY A 809 -7.43 23.27 20.15
CA GLY A 809 -7.87 23.51 18.77
C GLY A 809 -7.01 24.57 18.05
N ALA A 810 -6.75 25.70 18.71
CA ALA A 810 -5.91 26.77 18.16
C ALA A 810 -4.45 26.31 17.97
N SER A 811 -3.93 25.52 18.90
CA SER A 811 -2.55 25.01 18.89
C SER A 811 -2.31 23.99 17.80
N PHE A 812 -3.24 23.06 17.64
CA PHE A 812 -3.20 22.11 16.54
C PHE A 812 -3.27 22.83 15.19
N GLY A 813 -4.15 23.83 15.06
CA GLY A 813 -4.21 24.65 13.85
C GLY A 813 -2.95 25.47 13.57
N MET A 814 -2.27 25.99 14.61
CA MET A 814 -0.94 26.60 14.43
C MET A 814 0.11 25.59 13.95
N SER A 815 0.04 24.33 14.40
CA SER A 815 0.92 23.28 13.88
C SER A 815 0.63 22.95 12.42
N VAL A 816 -0.66 22.91 12.02
CA VAL A 816 -1.06 22.80 10.61
C VAL A 816 -0.49 23.96 9.78
N LEU A 817 -0.54 25.19 10.29
CA LEU A 817 0.06 26.35 9.64
C LEU A 817 1.57 26.20 9.46
N LEU A 818 2.28 25.77 10.51
CA LEU A 818 3.74 25.61 10.46
C LEU A 818 4.17 24.49 9.50
N TRP A 819 3.64 23.29 9.67
CA TRP A 819 4.09 22.13 8.89
C TRP A 819 3.51 22.11 7.49
N GLN A 820 2.20 22.30 7.35
CA GLN A 820 1.52 22.11 6.07
C GLN A 820 1.63 23.34 5.16
N TYR A 821 1.47 24.55 5.69
CA TYR A 821 1.47 25.77 4.88
C TYR A 821 2.86 26.41 4.74
N ILE A 822 3.67 26.44 5.81
CA ILE A 822 5.01 27.05 5.76
C ILE A 822 6.05 26.05 5.25
N LEU A 823 6.10 24.84 5.80
CA LEU A 823 7.11 23.84 5.43
C LEU A 823 6.69 22.95 4.26
N GLY A 824 5.41 22.93 3.88
CA GLY A 824 4.88 22.12 2.78
C GLY A 824 4.78 20.62 3.07
N ILE A 825 4.86 20.21 4.34
CA ILE A 825 4.86 18.81 4.77
C ILE A 825 3.55 18.52 5.49
N ASN A 826 2.83 17.49 5.04
CA ASN A 826 1.59 17.07 5.68
C ASN A 826 1.85 16.62 7.12
N LEU A 827 0.82 16.67 7.96
CA LEU A 827 0.91 16.16 9.33
C LEU A 827 0.68 14.65 9.33
N HIS A 828 1.51 13.95 10.09
CA HIS A 828 1.33 12.53 10.34
C HIS A 828 0.06 12.28 11.18
N TRP A 829 -0.69 11.22 10.87
CA TRP A 829 -1.99 10.92 11.51
C TRP A 829 -1.94 10.86 13.05
N MET A 830 -0.83 10.36 13.61
CA MET A 830 -0.64 10.24 15.07
C MET A 830 -0.49 11.61 15.78
N VAL A 831 -0.09 12.68 15.07
CA VAL A 831 0.18 13.99 15.67
C VAL A 831 -1.07 14.58 16.31
N LEU A 832 -2.22 14.47 15.63
CA LEU A 832 -3.48 14.98 16.14
C LEU A 832 -3.83 14.30 17.47
N ALA A 833 -3.90 12.97 17.47
CA ALA A 833 -4.32 12.22 18.64
C ALA A 833 -3.37 12.41 19.83
N MET A 834 -2.05 12.35 19.60
CA MET A 834 -1.06 12.51 20.66
C MET A 834 -1.07 13.93 21.24
N SER A 835 -1.17 14.94 20.37
CA SER A 835 -1.20 16.34 20.81
C SER A 835 -2.47 16.64 21.58
N VAL A 836 -3.63 16.14 21.15
CA VAL A 836 -4.90 16.33 21.85
C VAL A 836 -4.79 15.80 23.28
N ILE A 837 -4.33 14.56 23.44
CA ILE A 837 -4.35 13.87 24.73
C ILE A 837 -3.33 14.49 25.69
N ILE A 838 -2.12 14.79 25.21
CA ILE A 838 -1.07 15.38 26.05
C ILE A 838 -1.35 16.84 26.37
N LEU A 839 -1.79 17.66 25.40
CA LEU A 839 -2.12 19.07 25.66
C LEU A 839 -3.30 19.19 26.62
N LEU A 840 -4.27 18.30 26.54
CA LEU A 840 -5.39 18.27 27.48
C LEU A 840 -4.92 17.88 28.89
N ALA A 841 -4.05 16.88 29.00
CA ALA A 841 -3.45 16.44 30.25
C ALA A 841 -2.66 17.58 30.92
N VAL A 842 -1.69 18.15 30.20
CA VAL A 842 -0.74 19.13 30.72
C VAL A 842 -1.34 20.54 30.81
N GLY A 843 -2.14 20.96 29.84
CA GLY A 843 -2.74 22.30 29.80
C GLY A 843 -3.71 22.59 30.95
N SER A 844 -4.30 21.53 31.51
CA SER A 844 -5.22 21.65 32.64
C SER A 844 -4.54 22.02 33.97
N ASP A 845 -3.32 21.52 34.20
CA ASP A 845 -2.54 21.74 35.43
C ASP A 845 -2.36 23.23 35.70
N TYR A 846 -1.84 23.95 34.72
CA TYR A 846 -1.40 25.29 35.02
C TYR A 846 -2.53 26.30 35.23
N ASN A 847 -3.70 26.02 34.68
CA ASN A 847 -4.91 26.80 34.99
C ASN A 847 -5.31 26.58 36.46
N LEU A 848 -5.11 25.38 37.01
CA LEU A 848 -5.35 25.08 38.42
C LEU A 848 -4.41 25.87 39.33
N LEU A 849 -3.13 26.04 38.98
CA LEU A 849 -2.18 26.88 39.74
C LEU A 849 -2.63 28.33 39.85
N LEU A 850 -3.03 28.93 38.73
CA LEU A 850 -3.51 30.31 38.70
C LEU A 850 -4.79 30.47 39.53
N VAL A 851 -5.76 29.57 39.34
CA VAL A 851 -7.04 29.62 40.05
C VAL A 851 -6.89 29.32 41.53
N SER A 852 -6.01 28.40 41.92
CA SER A 852 -5.65 28.14 43.32
C SER A 852 -5.07 29.39 43.98
N ARG A 853 -4.19 30.13 43.28
CA ARG A 853 -3.66 31.39 43.80
C ARG A 853 -4.72 32.47 43.90
N MET A 854 -5.60 32.58 42.91
CA MET A 854 -6.76 33.47 42.98
C MET A 854 -7.64 33.14 44.19
N LYS A 855 -7.80 31.85 44.51
CA LYS A 855 -8.55 31.35 45.67
C LYS A 855 -7.91 31.76 47.00
N GLU A 856 -6.59 31.68 47.11
CA GLU A 856 -5.84 32.11 48.30
C GLU A 856 -5.96 33.62 48.56
N GLU A 857 -5.97 34.42 47.49
CA GLU A 857 -6.05 35.89 47.57
C GLU A 857 -7.50 36.44 47.61
N LEU A 858 -8.53 35.56 47.68
CA LEU A 858 -9.94 35.95 47.74
C LEU A 858 -10.25 36.92 48.89
N GLY A 859 -9.49 36.85 50.00
CA GLY A 859 -9.67 37.73 51.16
C GLY A 859 -9.47 39.22 50.84
N ALA A 860 -8.71 39.56 49.79
CA ALA A 860 -8.47 40.93 49.36
C ALA A 860 -9.59 41.52 48.47
N GLY A 861 -10.61 40.71 48.10
CA GLY A 861 -11.64 41.03 47.12
C GLY A 861 -11.31 40.49 45.72
N LEU A 862 -12.32 40.25 44.88
CA LEU A 862 -12.17 39.52 43.59
C LEU A 862 -11.14 40.17 42.65
N ASN A 863 -11.28 41.47 42.40
CA ASN A 863 -10.44 42.22 41.46
C ASN A 863 -9.00 42.35 41.97
N THR A 864 -8.83 42.70 43.24
CA THR A 864 -7.51 42.80 43.88
C THR A 864 -6.82 41.44 43.98
N GLY A 865 -7.60 40.38 44.22
CA GLY A 865 -7.14 39.00 44.28
C GLY A 865 -6.57 38.53 42.94
N ILE A 866 -7.24 38.82 41.81
CA ILE A 866 -6.72 38.54 40.46
C ILE A 866 -5.38 39.27 40.23
N ILE A 867 -5.29 40.56 40.57
CA ILE A 867 -4.05 41.35 40.38
C ILE A 867 -2.89 40.80 41.23
N ARG A 868 -3.17 40.43 42.49
CA ARG A 868 -2.15 39.86 43.40
C ARG A 868 -1.72 38.46 42.95
N ALA A 869 -2.67 37.63 42.53
CA ALA A 869 -2.40 36.31 41.99
C ALA A 869 -1.50 36.41 40.74
N MET A 870 -1.90 37.22 39.74
CA MET A 870 -1.10 37.45 38.53
C MET A 870 0.30 37.98 38.85
N GLY A 871 0.41 38.91 39.81
CA GLY A 871 1.71 39.42 40.25
C GLY A 871 2.61 38.34 40.87
N GLY A 872 2.06 37.51 41.75
CA GLY A 872 2.82 36.50 42.50
C GLY A 872 3.20 35.28 41.66
N THR A 873 2.28 34.74 40.85
CA THR A 873 2.51 33.49 40.12
C THR A 873 2.90 33.69 38.66
N GLY A 874 2.63 34.84 38.04
CA GLY A 874 2.85 35.07 36.62
C GLY A 874 4.28 34.75 36.16
N LYS A 875 5.31 35.23 36.88
CA LYS A 875 6.71 34.93 36.50
C LYS A 875 7.04 33.44 36.59
N VAL A 876 6.68 32.78 37.69
CA VAL A 876 7.03 31.37 37.93
C VAL A 876 6.30 30.46 36.95
N VAL A 877 5.00 30.69 36.78
CA VAL A 877 4.11 29.89 35.93
C VAL A 877 4.43 30.04 34.45
N THR A 878 4.73 31.26 33.97
CA THR A 878 5.16 31.46 32.57
C THR A 878 6.55 30.87 32.32
N SER A 879 7.45 30.91 33.31
CA SER A 879 8.78 30.32 33.15
C SER A 879 8.74 28.80 33.11
N ALA A 880 7.95 28.16 33.99
CA ALA A 880 7.68 26.72 33.93
C ALA A 880 7.09 26.33 32.57
N GLY A 881 6.03 27.01 32.16
CA GLY A 881 5.40 26.78 30.86
C GLY A 881 6.34 26.94 29.66
N LEU A 882 7.24 27.93 29.67
CA LEU A 882 8.23 28.13 28.60
C LEU A 882 9.30 27.03 28.59
N VAL A 883 9.73 26.58 29.77
CA VAL A 883 10.69 25.47 29.90
C VAL A 883 10.06 24.17 29.40
N PHE A 884 8.82 23.87 29.79
CA PHE A 884 8.08 22.71 29.30
C PHE A 884 7.88 22.80 27.78
N ALA A 885 7.41 23.93 27.25
CA ALA A 885 7.21 24.13 25.82
C ALA A 885 8.51 23.95 25.02
N ALA A 886 9.63 24.49 25.50
CA ALA A 886 10.94 24.34 24.88
C ALA A 886 11.46 22.89 24.96
N THR A 887 11.15 22.19 26.05
CA THR A 887 11.47 20.76 26.23
C THR A 887 10.72 19.89 25.24
N MET A 888 9.44 20.16 24.98
CA MET A 888 8.70 19.44 23.94
C MET A 888 9.17 19.83 22.54
N ALA A 889 9.49 21.11 22.31
CA ALA A 889 9.99 21.58 21.02
C ALA A 889 11.39 21.03 20.65
N SER A 890 12.22 20.64 21.63
CA SER A 890 13.56 20.07 21.38
C SER A 890 13.52 18.74 20.62
N MET A 891 12.38 18.05 20.65
CA MET A 891 12.13 16.80 19.92
C MET A 891 12.28 16.96 18.41
N VAL A 892 12.26 18.19 17.89
CA VAL A 892 12.55 18.50 16.47
C VAL A 892 13.95 18.06 16.02
N VAL A 893 14.88 17.83 16.96
CA VAL A 893 16.26 17.35 16.67
C VAL A 893 16.31 15.83 16.42
N SER A 894 15.19 15.12 16.62
CA SER A 894 15.08 13.69 16.32
C SER A 894 15.31 13.40 14.84
N ASP A 895 15.92 12.26 14.56
CA ASP A 895 16.06 11.77 13.19
C ASP A 895 14.71 11.25 12.62
N LEU A 896 13.69 11.11 13.49
CA LEU A 896 12.30 10.83 13.12
C LEU A 896 11.47 12.10 13.14
N GLN A 897 10.99 12.51 11.97
CA GLN A 897 10.19 13.72 11.84
C GLN A 897 8.84 13.62 12.56
N ILE A 898 8.30 12.39 12.71
CA ILE A 898 7.08 12.13 13.50
C ILE A 898 7.23 12.63 14.94
N ILE A 899 8.35 12.32 15.58
CA ILE A 899 8.66 12.73 16.96
C ILE A 899 8.80 14.25 17.04
N GLY A 900 9.46 14.86 16.04
CA GLY A 900 9.57 16.30 15.91
C GLY A 900 8.22 17.02 15.73
N GLN A 901 7.31 16.48 14.91
CA GLN A 901 5.97 17.04 14.71
C GLN A 901 5.15 16.98 16.00
N ILE A 902 5.17 15.85 16.71
CA ILE A 902 4.47 15.69 18.00
C ILE A 902 4.99 16.72 19.01
N GLY A 903 6.31 16.76 19.22
CA GLY A 903 6.92 17.64 20.22
C GLY A 903 6.73 19.13 19.91
N THR A 904 6.87 19.54 18.65
CA THR A 904 6.62 20.94 18.23
C THR A 904 5.16 21.33 18.36
N THR A 905 4.21 20.44 18.05
CA THR A 905 2.78 20.70 18.22
C THR A 905 2.42 20.89 19.68
N ILE A 906 2.93 20.02 20.55
CA ILE A 906 2.72 20.14 22.01
C ILE A 906 3.41 21.39 22.54
N GLY A 907 4.64 21.67 22.11
CA GLY A 907 5.40 22.87 22.51
C GLY A 907 4.68 24.17 22.14
N LEU A 908 4.19 24.27 20.89
CA LEU A 908 3.37 25.40 20.44
C LEU A 908 2.08 25.52 21.24
N GLY A 909 1.45 24.40 21.59
CA GLY A 909 0.22 24.43 22.34
C GLY A 909 0.36 24.82 23.79
N LEU A 910 1.44 24.40 24.43
CA LEU A 910 1.80 24.88 25.76
C LEU A 910 2.21 26.35 25.74
N LEU A 911 2.89 26.81 24.68
CA LEU A 911 3.20 28.23 24.52
C LEU A 911 1.93 29.06 24.36
N PHE A 912 0.96 28.58 23.58
CA PHE A 912 -0.34 29.23 23.43
C PHE A 912 -1.13 29.27 24.75
N ASP A 913 -1.19 28.13 25.45
CA ASP A 913 -1.87 28.04 26.73
C ASP A 913 -1.25 28.98 27.77
N THR A 914 0.08 28.99 27.87
CA THR A 914 0.81 29.79 28.86
C THR A 914 0.75 31.29 28.58
N LEU A 915 0.94 31.70 27.32
CA LEU A 915 1.05 33.11 26.95
C LEU A 915 -0.28 33.76 26.62
N ILE A 916 -1.24 33.03 26.04
CA ILE A 916 -2.53 33.60 25.61
C ILE A 916 -3.63 33.22 26.59
N VAL A 917 -3.86 31.92 26.78
CA VAL A 917 -5.01 31.44 27.54
C VAL A 917 -4.90 31.82 29.00
N ARG A 918 -3.80 31.44 29.65
CA ARG A 918 -3.60 31.65 31.08
C ARG A 918 -3.30 33.09 31.45
N SER A 919 -2.51 33.78 30.61
CA SER A 919 -2.12 35.15 30.91
C SER A 919 -3.23 36.15 30.63
N PHE A 920 -4.16 35.85 29.71
CA PHE A 920 -5.22 36.79 29.30
C PHE A 920 -6.63 36.21 29.39
N MET A 921 -6.93 35.07 28.76
CA MET A 921 -8.31 34.54 28.67
C MET A 921 -8.89 34.15 30.03
N THR A 922 -8.21 33.29 30.78
CA THR A 922 -8.73 32.75 32.06
C THR A 922 -8.96 33.88 33.09
N PRO A 923 -8.02 34.82 33.31
CA PRO A 923 -8.25 35.99 34.15
C PRO A 923 -9.38 36.91 33.67
N ALA A 924 -9.51 37.14 32.36
CA ALA A 924 -10.55 38.01 31.79
C ALA A 924 -11.94 37.39 31.97
N ILE A 925 -12.09 36.09 31.73
CA ILE A 925 -13.35 35.36 31.96
C ILE A 925 -13.70 35.38 33.45
N ALA A 926 -12.72 35.15 34.33
CA ALA A 926 -12.94 35.22 35.77
C ALA A 926 -13.36 36.63 36.24
N ALA A 927 -12.77 37.68 35.66
CA ALA A 927 -13.15 39.07 35.94
C ALA A 927 -14.57 39.41 35.44
N LEU A 928 -14.98 38.90 34.27
CA LEU A 928 -16.33 39.09 33.71
C LEU A 928 -17.42 38.36 34.52
N LEU A 929 -17.16 37.11 34.88
CA LEU A 929 -18.12 36.29 35.64
C LEU A 929 -18.19 36.68 37.11
N GLY A 930 -17.13 37.29 37.66
CA GLY A 930 -17.10 37.83 39.02
C GLY A 930 -17.49 36.79 40.09
N ARG A 931 -18.60 37.01 40.78
CA ARG A 931 -19.11 36.09 41.81
C ARG A 931 -19.59 34.74 41.24
N TRP A 932 -20.03 34.71 39.99
CA TRP A 932 -20.52 33.50 39.35
C TRP A 932 -19.40 32.53 39.01
N PHE A 933 -18.19 33.04 38.78
CA PHE A 933 -17.01 32.20 38.53
C PHE A 933 -16.80 31.17 39.64
N TRP A 934 -17.12 31.51 40.89
CA TRP A 934 -16.91 30.65 42.06
C TRP A 934 -18.14 29.82 42.46
N TRP A 935 -19.26 29.92 41.74
CA TRP A 935 -20.49 29.19 42.08
C TRP A 935 -20.22 27.67 42.11
N PRO A 936 -20.71 26.93 43.13
CA PRO A 936 -21.65 27.31 44.21
C PRO A 936 -21.04 27.93 45.48
N GLN A 937 -19.73 28.19 45.53
CA GLN A 937 -19.13 28.87 46.69
C GLN A 937 -19.59 30.33 46.77
N ARG A 938 -20.07 30.75 47.95
CA ARG A 938 -20.43 32.14 48.20
C ARG A 938 -19.17 32.96 48.50
N VAL A 939 -18.69 33.69 47.49
CA VAL A 939 -17.51 34.57 47.60
C VAL A 939 -17.93 36.04 47.67
N ARG A 940 -17.29 36.83 48.55
CA ARG A 940 -17.60 38.26 48.70
C ARG A 940 -16.91 39.08 47.60
N PRO A 941 -17.62 39.98 46.90
CA PRO A 941 -17.01 40.81 45.85
C PRO A 941 -16.02 41.86 46.36
N ARG A 942 -16.22 42.34 47.60
CA ARG A 942 -15.42 43.38 48.25
C ARG A 942 -14.78 42.85 49.53
N PRO A 943 -13.59 43.35 49.92
CA PRO A 943 -12.96 42.97 51.18
C PRO A 943 -13.89 43.28 52.37
N PRO A 944 -13.78 42.56 53.50
CA PRO A 944 -14.48 42.92 54.72
C PRO A 944 -14.17 44.38 55.07
N SER A 945 -15.20 45.18 55.35
CA SER A 945 -14.99 46.53 55.85
C SER A 945 -14.12 46.46 57.10
N ALA A 946 -13.04 47.25 57.15
CA ALA A 946 -12.21 47.36 58.35
C ALA A 946 -13.02 47.80 59.59
N LEU A 947 -14.19 48.43 59.37
CA LEU A 947 -15.14 48.86 60.40
C LEU A 947 -15.94 47.69 61.03
N LEU A 948 -15.88 46.48 60.45
CA LEU A 948 -16.56 45.28 60.96
C LEU A 948 -15.58 44.27 61.59
N ALA A 949 -14.31 44.62 61.76
CA ALA A 949 -13.35 43.81 62.49
C ALA A 949 -13.68 43.87 64.01
N PRO A 950 -13.80 42.75 64.74
CA PRO A 950 -14.12 42.76 66.18
C PRO A 950 -13.08 43.47 67.05
N VAL A 951 -11.89 43.77 66.49
CA VAL A 951 -10.82 44.51 67.16
C VAL A 951 -10.16 45.43 66.14
N GLY A 952 -10.40 46.74 66.26
CA GLY A 952 -9.68 47.74 65.50
C GLY A 952 -8.25 47.88 66.05
N VAL A 953 -7.24 47.74 65.19
CA VAL A 953 -5.89 48.19 65.52
C VAL A 953 -5.90 49.72 65.43
N ARG A 954 -6.26 50.41 66.52
CA ARG A 954 -5.82 51.79 66.70
C ARG A 954 -4.29 51.75 66.79
N PRO A 955 -3.55 52.57 66.02
CA PRO A 955 -2.15 52.82 66.33
C PRO A 955 -2.10 53.31 67.79
N ALA A 956 -1.34 52.62 68.64
CA ALA A 956 -1.14 53.07 70.01
C ALA A 956 -0.53 54.49 69.98
N PRO A 957 -1.06 55.45 70.76
CA PRO A 957 -0.36 56.71 70.95
C PRO A 957 1.02 56.43 71.58
N PRO A 958 2.06 57.20 71.22
CA PRO A 958 3.38 57.02 71.80
C PRO A 958 3.29 57.18 73.32
N ALA A 959 3.92 56.27 74.06
CA ALA A 959 3.96 56.30 75.51
C ALA A 959 4.63 57.59 76.01
N PRO A 960 4.18 58.19 77.14
CA PRO A 960 4.85 59.35 77.72
C PRO A 960 6.23 58.91 78.22
N GLY A 961 7.28 59.40 77.58
CA GLY A 961 8.66 59.28 78.05
C GLY A 961 8.84 60.07 79.34
N ARG A 962 9.39 59.40 80.35
CA ARG A 962 9.84 59.95 81.63
C ARG A 962 11.01 60.90 81.36
N LEU A 963 10.97 62.06 82.01
CA LEU A 963 12.01 63.09 82.00
C LEU A 963 13.38 62.49 82.32
N ASP A 964 14.35 62.76 81.47
CA ASP A 964 15.73 63.03 81.88
C ASP A 964 16.11 64.38 81.26
N ASP A 965 16.63 65.26 82.11
CA ASP A 965 17.01 66.62 81.85
C ASP A 965 18.10 66.73 80.76
N ASP A 966 17.88 67.62 79.79
CA ASP A 966 18.86 68.64 79.39
C ASP A 966 18.22 69.58 78.34
N GLU A 967 18.16 70.86 78.67
CA GLU A 967 17.60 71.97 77.89
C GLU A 967 18.58 72.48 76.79
N PRO A 968 18.19 73.43 75.92
CA PRO A 968 18.37 73.30 74.47
C PRO A 968 19.45 74.24 73.90
N THR A 969 19.99 73.88 72.72
CA THR A 969 20.55 74.88 71.80
C THR A 969 20.05 74.65 70.37
N THR A 970 19.18 75.58 69.98
CA THR A 970 19.07 76.22 68.66
C THR A 970 20.00 75.73 67.54
N GLU A 971 19.42 75.40 66.38
CA GLU A 971 19.68 76.16 65.14
C GLU A 971 18.74 75.72 63.99
N LEU A 972 17.99 76.71 63.47
CA LEU A 972 17.49 76.74 62.09
C LEU A 972 18.62 77.29 61.20
N PRO A 973 18.77 76.81 59.96
CA PRO A 973 18.36 77.64 58.82
C PRO A 973 17.66 76.81 57.73
N LYS A 974 16.50 77.23 57.21
CA LYS A 974 16.23 78.23 56.15
C LYS A 974 16.38 77.72 54.71
N PHE A 975 15.34 78.11 53.96
CA PHE A 975 15.01 77.96 52.54
C PHE A 975 16.03 78.56 51.55
N SER A 976 15.66 78.40 50.25
CA SER A 976 16.14 78.98 48.97
C SER A 976 17.30 78.20 48.31
N ASP A 977 17.22 77.75 47.05
CA ASP A 977 16.32 77.99 45.91
C ASP A 977 16.12 76.73 45.05
#